data_AF-A0A1G0Z2J2-F1
#
_entry.id   AF-A0A1G0Z2J2-F1
#
_cell.length_a   1.000
_cell.length_b   1.000
_cell.length_c   1.000
_cell.angle_alpha   90.00
_cell.angle_beta   90.00
_cell.angle_gamma   90.00
#
_symmetry.space_group_name_H-M   'P 1'
#
loop_
_entity.id
_entity.type
_entity.pdbx_description
1 polymer ?
#
loop_
_entity_poly.entity_id
_entity_poly.type
_entity_poly.pdbx_seq_one_letter_code
_entity_poly.pdbx_strand_id
1 'polypeptide(L)'
;MADVYFTEMSRFRDQVLSLAAGRLPGHDIAAAQLYVGPISSDIVTKLRNSIDPETFLLIYYSEADISSVHAVEQTLKQGERTLFCPLSTAAFCADKAGVIASLFLNHKVNLAVSSCFAERYGQEIEEIQAALSVAASNAEQSFYGRLIYLRNSIVNLRYVLSPVSRCFVPFEQAPPAVICSAGPSLRESLPVLKKYADRVLIICVYRVLPLLLEAGIRPDFAVQVDPSDLVKTSMLSEVLPPLIASSSLSPGIAGQFSKIIWTVGDSPEFNAMAAELNITLLPLKISHSVTVPSIDFTRFAGCRKIALVGSDLAFSSDGRCYNDSMPEEISEDFYFQVQGVSGTQVTTNTNFNGIRKSIQRYIQSIKNLSGAPSFYNCSEHGAVIDGCRSISLEKFCASFTGELKPQIEFAPAPYPDSEAIFHLLKSQATASAEASANIVKHASRLISYLEDSAADAQKMRHGQRLLNEAVSKANPVISARPFSYIFQAYERQSAEIDFKSSPSVSANDPIVMLRKLIRTNRFKQHFIKDFISDIGMEPKGDLQLYDCLRNIFIQMQEEANPCLAEYLRDSRACRDYAAEVKTSLNLLRLPLSLILPDRRSVYSDILTPGLESALRYHAKKQNREFIEAGAIDLANAAIIYVTAGNFFNLDELRRLNQSLPVMVVMPWAGVVDKIAQRGLPHSFFTDNTTVVCTDADSNWLEFCRIKIQKLKAAGKQIHILRIPVTDEISELDAICEQLKSIS
;
A
#
# COMPACT_ATOMS: atom_id res chain seq x y z
N MET A 1 12.99 -18.69 23.12
CA MET A 1 12.45 -18.81 21.74
C MET A 1 12.01 -17.48 21.12
N ALA A 2 11.52 -16.47 21.87
CA ALA A 2 11.17 -15.14 21.34
C ALA A 2 12.38 -14.32 20.84
N ASP A 3 13.40 -14.19 21.69
CA ASP A 3 14.68 -13.57 21.29
C ASP A 3 15.36 -14.34 20.16
N VAL A 4 15.20 -15.67 20.14
CA VAL A 4 15.72 -16.53 19.07
C VAL A 4 15.02 -16.20 17.74
N TYR A 5 13.69 -16.04 17.71
CA TYR A 5 12.96 -15.67 16.48
C TYR A 5 13.42 -14.33 15.92
N PHE A 6 13.40 -13.25 16.72
CA PHE A 6 13.75 -11.93 16.23
C PHE A 6 15.22 -11.82 15.84
N THR A 7 16.11 -12.45 16.61
CA THR A 7 17.54 -12.52 16.29
C THR A 7 17.74 -13.31 14.99
N GLU A 8 17.06 -14.44 14.82
CA GLU A 8 17.16 -15.27 13.62
C GLU A 8 16.59 -14.57 12.39
N MET A 9 15.42 -13.93 12.49
CA MET A 9 14.83 -13.18 11.36
C MET A 9 15.67 -11.96 10.98
N SER A 10 16.22 -11.23 11.96
CA SER A 10 17.11 -10.11 11.69
C SER A 10 18.41 -10.58 11.05
N ARG A 11 19.02 -11.64 11.59
CA ARG A 11 20.23 -12.28 11.03
C ARG A 11 19.98 -12.76 9.61
N PHE A 12 18.86 -13.42 9.36
CA PHE A 12 18.49 -13.90 8.03
C PHE A 12 18.32 -12.74 7.05
N ARG A 13 17.60 -11.69 7.44
CA ARG A 13 17.45 -10.48 6.61
C ARG A 13 18.81 -9.87 6.26
N ASP A 14 19.71 -9.75 7.24
CA ASP A 14 21.02 -9.15 7.03
C ASP A 14 21.93 -10.05 6.16
N GLN A 15 21.79 -11.38 6.25
CA GLN A 15 22.45 -12.32 5.33
C GLN A 15 21.95 -12.16 3.89
N VAL A 16 20.64 -12.04 3.69
CA VAL A 16 20.05 -11.78 2.37
C VAL A 16 20.57 -10.46 1.80
N LEU A 17 20.55 -9.40 2.59
CA LEU A 17 21.06 -8.08 2.19
C LEU A 17 22.55 -8.12 1.85
N SER A 18 23.37 -8.82 2.65
CA SER A 18 24.80 -8.97 2.40
C SER A 18 25.09 -9.72 1.09
N LEU A 19 24.38 -10.82 0.83
CA LEU A 19 24.52 -11.57 -0.42
C LEU A 19 23.98 -10.81 -1.63
N ALA A 20 22.99 -9.93 -1.42
CA ALA A 20 22.47 -9.03 -2.44
C ALA A 20 23.35 -7.78 -2.67
N ALA A 21 24.32 -7.48 -1.79
CA ALA A 21 25.06 -6.22 -1.74
C ALA A 21 26.17 -6.06 -2.81
N GLY A 22 25.77 -6.07 -4.08
CA GLY A 22 26.44 -5.29 -5.12
C GLY A 22 25.76 -3.95 -5.41
N ARG A 23 24.45 -3.82 -5.11
CA ARG A 23 23.64 -2.61 -5.32
C ARG A 23 22.46 -2.64 -4.36
N LEU A 24 22.27 -1.56 -3.61
CA LEU A 24 21.01 -0.89 -3.21
C LEU A 24 21.34 0.04 -2.04
N PRO A 25 21.00 1.34 -2.11
CA PRO A 25 19.70 1.85 -2.55
C PRO A 25 19.77 2.58 -3.90
N GLY A 26 18.78 2.33 -4.77
CA GLY A 26 18.53 3.14 -5.98
C GLY A 26 18.83 2.49 -7.34
N HIS A 27 19.28 1.23 -7.43
CA HIS A 27 19.52 0.58 -8.73
C HIS A 27 19.08 -0.90 -8.78
N ASP A 28 18.47 -1.28 -9.91
CA ASP A 28 18.16 -2.61 -10.47
C ASP A 28 18.21 -3.81 -9.52
N ILE A 29 17.06 -4.22 -8.99
CA ILE A 29 16.92 -5.42 -8.14
C ILE A 29 16.90 -6.70 -8.99
N ALA A 30 17.77 -7.66 -8.67
CA ALA A 30 17.81 -9.03 -9.21
C ALA A 30 16.68 -9.90 -8.64
N ALA A 31 16.24 -10.94 -9.34
CA ALA A 31 15.14 -11.79 -8.91
C ALA A 31 15.48 -12.69 -7.71
N ALA A 32 14.47 -13.32 -7.10
CA ALA A 32 14.63 -14.39 -6.12
C ALA A 32 13.91 -15.67 -6.57
N GLN A 33 14.59 -16.81 -6.41
CA GLN A 33 14.03 -18.14 -6.63
C GLN A 33 14.01 -18.88 -5.30
N LEU A 34 12.85 -19.40 -4.93
CA LEU A 34 12.65 -20.33 -3.82
C LEU A 34 12.48 -21.71 -4.42
N TYR A 35 13.16 -22.70 -3.87
CA TYR A 35 13.05 -24.09 -4.28
C TYR A 35 12.78 -24.97 -3.06
N VAL A 36 11.73 -25.78 -3.10
CA VAL A 36 11.38 -26.77 -2.08
C VAL A 36 11.63 -28.16 -2.67
N GLY A 37 12.62 -28.89 -2.16
CA GLY A 37 12.92 -30.20 -2.70
C GLY A 37 14.18 -30.85 -2.15
N PRO A 38 14.57 -32.00 -2.73
CA PRO A 38 15.79 -32.70 -2.35
C PRO A 38 17.02 -31.85 -2.67
N ILE A 39 18.08 -32.04 -1.88
CA ILE A 39 19.33 -31.29 -1.97
C ILE A 39 20.51 -32.20 -2.35
N SER A 40 21.23 -31.83 -3.40
CA SER A 40 22.51 -32.42 -3.81
C SER A 40 23.31 -31.42 -4.65
N SER A 41 24.62 -31.61 -4.78
CA SER A 41 25.48 -30.70 -5.57
C SER A 41 25.04 -30.62 -7.04
N ASP A 42 24.59 -31.73 -7.62
CA ASP A 42 24.07 -31.78 -8.99
C ASP A 42 22.77 -30.97 -9.14
N ILE A 43 21.86 -31.07 -8.17
CA ILE A 43 20.59 -30.33 -8.19
C ILE A 43 20.86 -28.83 -8.08
N VAL A 44 21.70 -28.41 -7.13
CA VAL A 44 22.01 -26.99 -6.93
C VAL A 44 22.73 -26.39 -8.14
N THR A 45 23.67 -27.14 -8.75
CA THR A 45 24.35 -26.72 -9.98
C THR A 45 23.36 -26.55 -11.13
N LYS A 46 22.42 -27.49 -11.31
CA LYS A 46 21.36 -27.38 -12.34
C LYS A 46 20.45 -26.19 -12.09
N LEU A 47 20.01 -25.96 -10.85
CA LEU A 47 19.19 -24.81 -10.48
C LEU A 47 19.92 -23.49 -10.78
N ARG A 48 21.19 -23.39 -10.38
CA ARG A 48 22.03 -22.21 -10.63
C ARG A 48 22.23 -21.92 -12.11
N ASN A 49 22.44 -22.94 -12.92
CA ASN A 49 22.57 -22.79 -14.38
C ASN A 49 21.24 -22.43 -15.08
N SER A 50 20.10 -22.59 -14.41
CA SER A 50 18.77 -22.35 -14.98
C SER A 50 18.20 -20.95 -14.66
N ILE A 51 18.88 -20.19 -13.80
CA ILE A 51 18.46 -18.85 -13.35
C ILE A 51 19.54 -17.83 -13.68
N ASP A 52 19.17 -16.54 -13.73
CA ASP A 52 20.15 -15.47 -13.92
C ASP A 52 21.19 -15.49 -12.78
N PRO A 53 22.50 -15.33 -13.06
CA PRO A 53 23.55 -15.36 -12.03
C PRO A 53 23.32 -14.39 -10.87
N GLU A 54 22.65 -13.27 -11.13
CA GLU A 54 22.34 -12.26 -10.12
C GLU A 54 21.15 -12.65 -9.23
N THR A 55 20.38 -13.68 -9.60
CA THR A 55 19.20 -14.16 -8.88
C THR A 55 19.57 -14.74 -7.52
N PHE A 56 18.92 -14.27 -6.46
CA PHE A 56 19.02 -14.84 -5.13
C PHE A 56 18.32 -16.21 -5.08
N LEU A 57 18.91 -17.22 -4.46
CA LEU A 57 18.33 -18.57 -4.38
C LEU A 57 18.17 -19.00 -2.92
N LEU A 58 16.95 -19.33 -2.50
CA LEU A 58 16.67 -19.95 -1.21
C LEU A 58 16.19 -21.39 -1.41
N ILE A 59 16.91 -22.35 -0.82
CA ILE A 59 16.60 -23.77 -0.91
C ILE A 59 16.00 -24.26 0.41
N TYR A 60 14.77 -24.73 0.36
CA TYR A 60 14.14 -25.46 1.45
C TYR A 60 14.38 -26.97 1.32
N TYR A 61 14.87 -27.58 2.39
CA TYR A 61 15.26 -28.99 2.43
C TYR A 61 14.67 -29.71 3.66
N SER A 62 14.61 -31.04 3.62
CA SER A 62 14.17 -31.85 4.76
C SER A 62 15.23 -31.81 5.87
N GLU A 63 14.83 -31.71 7.14
CA GLU A 63 15.79 -31.75 8.27
C GLU A 63 16.69 -33.00 8.25
N ALA A 64 16.21 -34.11 7.69
CA ALA A 64 17.00 -35.33 7.51
C ALA A 64 18.21 -35.16 6.56
N ASP A 65 18.19 -34.15 5.69
CA ASP A 65 19.21 -33.91 4.67
C ASP A 65 20.27 -32.88 5.10
N ILE A 66 20.31 -32.48 6.39
CA ILE A 66 21.23 -31.42 6.88
C ILE A 66 22.71 -31.71 6.59
N SER A 67 23.13 -32.97 6.62
CA SER A 67 24.48 -33.40 6.29
C SER A 67 24.84 -33.18 4.81
N SER A 68 23.85 -33.25 3.92
CA SER A 68 24.02 -32.97 2.50
C SER A 68 24.20 -31.47 2.21
N VAL A 69 23.60 -30.60 3.04
CA VAL A 69 23.72 -29.13 2.89
C VAL A 69 25.17 -28.68 3.03
N HIS A 70 25.88 -29.16 4.06
CA HIS A 70 27.28 -28.80 4.29
C HIS A 70 28.19 -29.16 3.10
N ALA A 71 27.95 -30.32 2.49
CA ALA A 71 28.69 -30.74 1.29
C ALA A 71 28.40 -29.84 0.09
N VAL A 72 27.14 -29.42 -0.07
CA VAL A 72 26.71 -28.53 -1.16
C VAL A 72 27.25 -27.11 -0.98
N GLU A 73 27.24 -26.56 0.24
CA GLU A 73 27.78 -25.23 0.54
C GLU A 73 29.24 -25.09 0.11
N GLN A 74 30.04 -26.15 0.28
CA GLN A 74 31.45 -26.17 -0.15
C GLN A 74 31.64 -26.18 -1.67
N THR A 75 30.60 -26.55 -2.43
CA THR A 75 30.63 -26.57 -3.90
C THR A 75 30.16 -25.26 -4.54
N LEU A 76 29.59 -24.33 -3.75
CA LEU A 76 29.14 -23.04 -4.26
C LEU A 76 30.32 -22.19 -4.74
N LYS A 77 30.17 -21.55 -5.89
CA LYS A 77 31.18 -20.64 -6.43
C LYS A 77 31.18 -19.32 -5.65
N GLN A 78 32.34 -18.69 -5.55
CA GLN A 78 32.45 -17.37 -4.93
C GLN A 78 31.54 -16.36 -5.66
N GLY A 79 30.63 -15.72 -4.91
CA GLY A 79 29.64 -14.79 -5.45
C GLY A 79 28.25 -15.38 -5.68
N GLU A 80 28.05 -16.70 -5.56
CA GLU A 80 26.72 -17.31 -5.65
C GLU A 80 25.84 -16.94 -4.44
N ARG A 81 24.69 -16.33 -4.72
CA ARG A 81 23.77 -15.76 -3.71
C ARG A 81 22.79 -16.81 -3.16
N THR A 82 23.29 -17.92 -2.62
CA THR A 82 22.45 -19.07 -2.19
C THR A 82 22.34 -19.12 -0.66
N LEU A 83 21.13 -19.34 -0.13
CA LEU A 83 20.88 -19.71 1.26
C LEU A 83 20.07 -21.00 1.37
N PHE A 84 20.17 -21.65 2.52
CA PHE A 84 19.47 -22.91 2.83
C PHE A 84 18.59 -22.73 4.07
N CYS A 85 17.41 -23.34 4.06
CA CYS A 85 16.48 -23.33 5.19
C CYS A 85 15.85 -24.72 5.39
N PRO A 86 15.88 -25.29 6.60
CA PRO A 86 15.08 -26.48 6.88
C PRO A 86 13.59 -26.19 6.69
N LEU A 87 12.86 -27.18 6.18
CA LEU A 87 11.42 -27.11 6.00
C LEU A 87 10.73 -27.56 7.30
N SER A 88 10.73 -26.65 8.28
CA SER A 88 10.06 -26.85 9.56
C SER A 88 9.58 -25.53 10.16
N THR A 89 8.52 -25.58 10.97
CA THR A 89 8.00 -24.41 11.69
C THR A 89 9.02 -23.87 12.70
N ALA A 90 9.84 -24.74 13.29
CA ALA A 90 10.91 -24.36 14.21
C ALA A 90 12.02 -23.53 13.52
N ALA A 91 12.23 -23.74 12.22
CA ALA A 91 13.16 -22.97 11.40
C ALA A 91 12.57 -21.68 10.81
N PHE A 92 11.28 -21.40 11.07
CA PHE A 92 10.55 -20.24 10.57
C PHE A 92 10.54 -20.16 9.03
N CYS A 93 10.37 -21.31 8.37
CA CYS A 93 10.46 -21.40 6.90
C CYS A 93 9.48 -20.45 6.19
N ALA A 94 8.22 -20.38 6.62
CA ALA A 94 7.23 -19.47 6.07
C ALA A 94 7.59 -17.99 6.30
N ASP A 95 8.06 -17.62 7.50
CA ASP A 95 8.48 -16.25 7.81
C ASP A 95 9.67 -15.81 6.95
N LYS A 96 10.67 -16.69 6.74
CA LYS A 96 11.82 -16.44 5.87
C LYS A 96 11.38 -16.21 4.42
N ALA A 97 10.39 -16.97 3.92
CA ALA A 97 9.78 -16.72 2.61
C ALA A 97 9.16 -15.31 2.55
N GLY A 98 8.43 -14.89 3.59
CA GLY A 98 7.88 -13.55 3.71
C GLY A 98 8.96 -12.45 3.73
N VAL A 99 10.09 -12.67 4.41
CA VAL A 99 11.23 -11.74 4.38
C VAL A 99 11.79 -11.58 2.98
N ILE A 100 12.02 -12.68 2.24
CA ILE A 100 12.44 -12.62 0.84
C ILE A 100 11.42 -11.82 0.01
N ALA A 101 10.13 -12.17 0.08
CA ALA A 101 9.10 -11.44 -0.64
C ALA A 101 9.02 -9.95 -0.27
N SER A 102 9.39 -9.55 0.94
CA SER A 102 9.43 -8.14 1.34
C SER A 102 10.66 -7.37 0.82
N LEU A 103 11.77 -8.07 0.56
CA LEU A 103 13.04 -7.47 0.10
C LEU A 103 13.12 -7.38 -1.43
N PHE A 104 12.42 -8.25 -2.14
CA PHE A 104 12.39 -8.33 -3.60
C PHE A 104 11.02 -7.90 -4.13
N LEU A 105 10.96 -7.24 -5.30
CA LEU A 105 9.66 -6.87 -5.90
C LEU A 105 8.83 -8.14 -6.17
N ASN A 106 7.54 -8.14 -5.84
CA ASN A 106 6.65 -9.32 -5.87
C ASN A 106 6.73 -10.16 -7.16
N HIS A 107 6.80 -9.49 -8.31
CA HIS A 107 6.88 -10.14 -9.63
C HIS A 107 8.24 -10.77 -9.93
N LYS A 108 9.18 -10.72 -8.98
CA LYS A 108 10.52 -11.29 -9.10
C LYS A 108 10.78 -12.42 -8.11
N VAL A 109 9.76 -12.92 -7.39
CA VAL A 109 9.90 -14.06 -6.46
C VAL A 109 9.16 -15.28 -7.00
N ASN A 110 9.89 -16.34 -7.34
CA ASN A 110 9.31 -17.58 -7.86
C ASN A 110 9.45 -18.71 -6.84
N LEU A 111 8.40 -19.52 -6.64
CA LEU A 111 8.45 -20.73 -5.84
C LEU A 111 8.35 -21.97 -6.74
N ALA A 112 9.35 -22.85 -6.67
CA ALA A 112 9.37 -24.15 -7.33
C ALA A 112 9.31 -25.26 -6.28
N VAL A 113 8.43 -26.24 -6.48
CA VAL A 113 8.23 -27.36 -5.54
C VAL A 113 8.44 -28.67 -6.28
N SER A 114 9.32 -29.52 -5.75
CA SER A 114 9.49 -30.89 -6.24
C SER A 114 8.27 -31.75 -5.89
N SER A 115 7.83 -32.61 -6.82
CA SER A 115 6.64 -33.45 -6.65
C SER A 115 6.68 -34.32 -5.39
N CYS A 116 7.84 -34.89 -5.06
CA CYS A 116 8.00 -35.74 -3.87
C CYS A 116 7.88 -34.95 -2.55
N PHE A 117 8.16 -33.65 -2.54
CA PHE A 117 8.00 -32.80 -1.37
C PHE A 117 6.56 -32.29 -1.24
N ALA A 118 5.87 -32.05 -2.36
CA ALA A 118 4.47 -31.63 -2.35
C ALA A 118 3.56 -32.63 -1.62
N GLU A 119 3.79 -33.94 -1.79
CA GLU A 119 3.03 -34.99 -1.11
C GLU A 119 3.36 -35.10 0.38
N ARG A 120 4.63 -34.89 0.75
CA ARG A 120 5.12 -35.15 2.11
C ARG A 120 5.00 -33.94 3.06
N TYR A 121 5.06 -32.73 2.52
CA TYR A 121 5.14 -31.49 3.28
C TYR A 121 4.09 -30.45 2.83
N GLY A 122 2.89 -30.93 2.49
CA GLY A 122 1.82 -30.09 1.97
C GLY A 122 1.51 -28.90 2.88
N GLN A 123 1.47 -29.11 4.21
CA GLN A 123 1.16 -28.06 5.17
C GLN A 123 2.20 -26.94 5.19
N GLU A 124 3.49 -27.27 5.29
CA GLU A 124 4.55 -26.26 5.32
C GLU A 124 4.65 -25.50 3.99
N ILE A 125 4.40 -26.18 2.87
CA ILE A 125 4.34 -25.56 1.54
C ILE A 125 3.16 -24.58 1.46
N GLU A 126 1.98 -24.96 1.95
CA GLU A 126 0.82 -24.05 2.05
C GLU A 126 1.13 -22.84 2.94
N GLU A 127 1.85 -23.03 4.05
CA GLU A 127 2.27 -21.93 4.93
C GLU A 127 3.27 -20.99 4.24
N ILE A 128 4.23 -21.52 3.47
CA ILE A 128 5.17 -20.73 2.64
C ILE A 128 4.40 -19.96 1.57
N GLN A 129 3.50 -20.61 0.84
CA GLN A 129 2.68 -19.97 -0.20
C GLN A 129 1.79 -18.87 0.39
N ALA A 130 1.18 -19.12 1.54
CA ALA A 130 0.40 -18.11 2.26
C ALA A 130 1.27 -16.93 2.69
N ALA A 131 2.47 -17.18 3.22
CA ALA A 131 3.40 -16.12 3.61
C ALA A 131 3.86 -15.27 2.42
N LEU A 132 4.17 -15.90 1.29
CA LEU A 132 4.51 -15.20 0.03
C LEU A 132 3.35 -14.36 -0.48
N SER A 133 2.14 -14.91 -0.50
CA SER A 133 0.93 -14.20 -0.92
C SER A 133 0.64 -12.97 -0.03
N VAL A 134 0.77 -13.15 1.29
CA VAL A 134 0.60 -12.07 2.26
C VAL A 134 1.67 -10.98 2.10
N ALA A 135 2.95 -11.37 1.98
CA ALA A 135 4.03 -10.42 1.77
C ALA A 135 3.89 -9.67 0.44
N ALA A 136 3.42 -10.36 -0.61
CA ALA A 136 3.11 -9.74 -1.87
C ALA A 136 2.02 -8.68 -1.72
N SER A 137 0.90 -9.04 -1.09
CA SER A 137 -0.19 -8.09 -0.84
C SER A 137 0.25 -6.85 -0.06
N ASN A 138 1.09 -7.03 0.97
CA ASN A 138 1.65 -5.92 1.72
C ASN A 138 2.58 -5.02 0.90
N ALA A 139 3.47 -5.62 0.09
CA ALA A 139 4.39 -4.87 -0.75
C ALA A 139 3.65 -4.06 -1.82
N GLU A 140 2.56 -4.60 -2.35
CA GLU A 140 1.75 -3.90 -3.34
C GLU A 140 0.86 -2.80 -2.72
N GLN A 141 0.29 -3.04 -1.54
CA GLN A 141 -0.33 -1.96 -0.74
C GLN A 141 0.66 -0.86 -0.39
N SER A 142 1.90 -1.23 -0.02
CA SER A 142 2.98 -0.28 0.23
C SER A 142 3.34 0.50 -1.03
N PHE A 143 3.38 -0.15 -2.20
CA PHE A 143 3.63 0.50 -3.48
C PHE A 143 2.54 1.51 -3.84
N TYR A 144 1.26 1.10 -3.87
CA TYR A 144 0.17 2.02 -4.22
C TYR A 144 -0.07 3.08 -3.16
N GLY A 145 0.17 2.76 -1.90
CA GLY A 145 0.05 3.72 -0.82
C GLY A 145 1.27 4.62 -0.66
N ARG A 146 2.41 4.33 -1.30
CA ARG A 146 3.73 4.92 -1.01
C ARG A 146 3.70 6.44 -0.94
N LEU A 147 3.17 7.07 -1.99
CA LEU A 147 3.11 8.54 -2.05
C LEU A 147 2.08 9.09 -1.06
N ILE A 148 0.96 8.38 -0.83
CA ILE A 148 -0.05 8.67 0.22
C ILE A 148 0.56 8.69 1.60
N TYR A 149 1.29 7.65 1.95
CA TYR A 149 1.93 7.51 3.24
C TYR A 149 2.98 8.60 3.41
N LEU A 150 3.83 8.79 2.39
CA LEU A 150 4.86 9.82 2.40
C LEU A 150 4.27 11.22 2.58
N ARG A 151 3.25 11.61 1.80
CA ARG A 151 2.62 12.93 1.93
C ARG A 151 2.02 13.12 3.30
N ASN A 152 1.23 12.16 3.77
CA ASN A 152 0.63 12.25 5.09
C ASN A 152 1.72 12.44 6.15
N SER A 153 2.81 11.69 6.06
CA SER A 153 3.95 11.84 6.96
C SER A 153 4.66 13.20 6.86
N ILE A 154 4.91 13.72 5.66
CA ILE A 154 5.49 15.05 5.46
C ILE A 154 4.59 16.13 6.07
N VAL A 155 3.28 16.05 5.84
CA VAL A 155 2.32 17.02 6.37
C VAL A 155 2.22 16.89 7.88
N ASN A 156 2.23 15.66 8.40
CA ASN A 156 2.21 15.39 9.84
C ASN A 156 3.51 15.76 10.55
N LEU A 157 4.62 15.96 9.83
CA LEU A 157 5.89 16.40 10.41
C LEU A 157 5.71 17.64 11.30
N ARG A 158 4.81 18.56 10.92
CA ARG A 158 4.45 19.72 11.75
C ARG A 158 3.86 19.31 13.10
N TYR A 159 2.98 18.32 13.12
CA TYR A 159 2.35 17.83 14.34
C TYR A 159 3.32 17.00 15.17
N VAL A 160 4.15 16.20 14.51
CA VAL A 160 5.25 15.41 15.11
C VAL A 160 6.22 16.31 15.86
N LEU A 161 6.56 17.47 15.28
CA LEU A 161 7.47 18.47 15.84
C LEU A 161 6.76 19.56 16.69
N SER A 162 5.47 19.41 16.97
CA SER A 162 4.69 20.39 17.75
C SER A 162 4.44 19.95 19.19
N PRO A 163 4.03 20.87 20.09
CA PRO A 163 3.59 20.53 21.44
C PRO A 163 2.42 19.53 21.53
N VAL A 164 1.70 19.23 20.43
CA VAL A 164 0.67 18.17 20.41
C VAL A 164 1.30 16.77 20.52
N SER A 165 2.52 16.60 20.01
CA SER A 165 3.28 15.35 20.11
C SER A 165 3.72 15.09 21.55
N ARG A 166 3.53 13.85 22.02
CA ARG A 166 3.82 13.40 23.39
C ARG A 166 4.62 12.10 23.37
N CYS A 167 5.51 11.97 24.35
CA CYS A 167 6.09 10.68 24.72
C CYS A 167 5.28 10.08 25.87
N PHE A 168 4.86 8.83 25.71
CA PHE A 168 4.23 8.09 26.80
C PHE A 168 5.27 7.59 27.80
N VAL A 169 4.97 7.74 29.09
CA VAL A 169 5.79 7.17 30.17
C VAL A 169 5.13 5.86 30.63
N PRO A 170 5.77 4.69 30.43
CA PRO A 170 5.22 3.41 30.88
C PRO A 170 4.93 3.40 32.38
N PHE A 171 3.86 2.71 32.78
CA PHE A 171 3.49 2.61 34.19
C PHE A 171 4.49 1.75 34.96
N GLU A 172 4.92 2.20 36.13
CA GLU A 172 5.68 1.36 37.07
C GLU A 172 4.83 0.19 37.59
N GLN A 173 3.56 0.47 37.89
CA GLN A 173 2.53 -0.50 38.28
C GLN A 173 1.32 -0.36 37.36
N ALA A 174 1.34 -1.10 36.26
CA ALA A 174 0.30 -1.00 35.23
C ALA A 174 -1.00 -1.70 35.64
N PRO A 175 -2.18 -1.09 35.39
CA PRO A 175 -3.47 -1.73 35.61
C PRO A 175 -3.72 -2.86 34.59
N PRO A 176 -4.74 -3.71 34.79
CA PRO A 176 -5.27 -4.53 33.70
C PRO A 176 -5.78 -3.63 32.56
N ALA A 177 -5.63 -4.11 31.33
CA ALA A 177 -6.04 -3.37 30.14
C ALA A 177 -7.11 -4.13 29.34
N VAL A 178 -8.03 -3.37 28.74
CA VAL A 178 -9.07 -3.87 27.83
C VAL A 178 -8.91 -3.16 26.48
N ILE A 179 -8.67 -3.94 25.43
CA ILE A 179 -8.56 -3.46 24.05
C ILE A 179 -9.90 -3.69 23.34
N CYS A 180 -10.53 -2.60 22.93
CA CYS A 180 -11.83 -2.57 22.24
C CYS A 180 -11.62 -2.51 20.73
N SER A 181 -11.99 -3.60 20.04
CA SER A 181 -11.95 -3.75 18.58
C SER A 181 -13.36 -3.64 17.96
N ALA A 182 -13.46 -3.60 16.62
CA ALA A 182 -14.68 -3.24 15.89
C ALA A 182 -15.74 -4.34 15.69
N GLY A 183 -15.52 -5.53 16.25
CA GLY A 183 -16.42 -6.67 16.10
C GLY A 183 -17.82 -6.43 16.70
N PRO A 184 -18.86 -7.08 16.15
CA PRO A 184 -20.23 -6.98 16.64
C PRO A 184 -20.43 -7.14 18.16
N SER A 185 -19.67 -8.01 18.83
CA SER A 185 -19.84 -8.31 20.26
C SER A 185 -19.46 -7.15 21.19
N LEU A 186 -18.81 -6.09 20.68
CA LEU A 186 -18.43 -4.93 21.50
C LEU A 186 -19.64 -4.27 22.18
N ARG A 187 -20.81 -4.22 21.51
CA ARG A 187 -22.02 -3.58 22.06
C ARG A 187 -22.49 -4.23 23.35
N GLU A 188 -22.38 -5.55 23.45
CA GLU A 188 -22.77 -6.33 24.64
C GLU A 188 -21.85 -6.06 25.83
N SER A 189 -20.61 -5.62 25.55
CA SER A 189 -19.60 -5.35 26.55
C SER A 189 -19.65 -3.93 27.14
N LEU A 190 -20.43 -3.01 26.53
CA LEU A 190 -20.52 -1.61 26.97
C LEU A 190 -20.93 -1.45 28.45
N PRO A 191 -21.93 -2.19 28.99
CA PRO A 191 -22.31 -2.06 30.40
C PRO A 191 -21.16 -2.42 31.36
N VAL A 192 -20.40 -3.47 31.04
CA VAL A 192 -19.26 -3.92 31.85
C VAL A 192 -18.11 -2.93 31.73
N LEU A 193 -17.79 -2.46 30.52
CA LEU A 193 -16.77 -1.43 30.29
C LEU A 193 -17.07 -0.17 31.11
N LYS A 194 -18.33 0.29 31.11
CA LYS A 194 -18.76 1.47 31.88
C LYS A 194 -18.61 1.26 33.39
N LYS A 195 -18.95 0.06 33.88
CA LYS A 195 -18.84 -0.31 35.31
C LYS A 195 -17.41 -0.29 35.84
N TYR A 196 -16.42 -0.65 35.00
CA TYR A 196 -15.02 -0.81 35.42
C TYR A 196 -14.06 0.24 34.82
N ALA A 197 -14.59 1.29 34.17
CA ALA A 197 -13.80 2.29 33.45
C ALA A 197 -12.77 3.04 34.31
N ASP A 198 -12.97 3.11 35.63
CA ASP A 198 -12.07 3.72 36.61
C ASP A 198 -10.93 2.79 37.08
N ARG A 199 -10.98 1.50 36.72
CA ARG A 199 -10.08 0.45 37.23
C ARG A 199 -9.25 -0.22 36.15
N VAL A 200 -9.76 -0.24 34.92
CA VAL A 200 -9.05 -0.84 33.77
C VAL A 200 -8.60 0.24 32.80
N LEU A 201 -7.46 0.02 32.16
CA LEU A 201 -7.00 0.85 31.05
C LEU A 201 -7.79 0.48 29.79
N ILE A 202 -8.61 1.39 29.28
CA ILE A 202 -9.44 1.18 28.09
C ILE A 202 -8.71 1.75 26.87
N ILE A 203 -8.34 0.87 25.94
CA ILE A 203 -7.70 1.23 24.69
C ILE A 203 -8.66 0.87 23.57
N CYS A 204 -9.00 1.81 22.69
CA CYS A 204 -9.92 1.54 21.60
C CYS A 204 -9.25 1.72 20.23
N VAL A 205 -9.60 0.87 19.28
CA VAL A 205 -9.30 1.17 17.88
C VAL A 205 -10.13 2.38 17.46
N TYR A 206 -9.56 3.28 16.65
CA TYR A 206 -10.19 4.57 16.34
C TYR A 206 -11.61 4.46 15.78
N ARG A 207 -11.88 3.41 14.99
CA ARG A 207 -13.21 3.14 14.43
C ARG A 207 -14.32 3.01 15.47
N VAL A 208 -14.02 2.51 16.67
CA VAL A 208 -15.05 2.32 17.72
C VAL A 208 -15.11 3.47 18.71
N LEU A 209 -14.25 4.49 18.56
CA LEU A 209 -14.24 5.65 19.44
C LEU A 209 -15.64 6.33 19.54
N PRO A 210 -16.37 6.58 18.44
CA PRO A 210 -17.71 7.18 18.53
C PRO A 210 -18.69 6.35 19.38
N LEU A 211 -18.73 5.02 19.17
CA LEU A 211 -19.61 4.11 19.92
C LEU A 211 -19.35 4.18 21.43
N LEU A 212 -18.08 4.25 21.83
CA LEU A 212 -17.70 4.29 23.25
C LEU A 212 -18.11 5.62 23.87
N LEU A 213 -17.84 6.74 23.18
CA LEU A 213 -18.22 8.07 23.65
C LEU A 213 -19.75 8.21 23.77
N GLU A 214 -20.52 7.74 22.77
CA GLU A 214 -21.99 7.72 22.81
C GLU A 214 -22.54 6.89 23.99
N ALA A 215 -21.85 5.83 24.41
CA ALA A 215 -22.20 5.04 25.59
C ALA A 215 -21.81 5.72 26.93
N GLY A 216 -21.16 6.88 26.87
CA GLY A 216 -20.59 7.59 28.01
C GLY A 216 -19.36 6.90 28.59
N ILE A 217 -18.58 6.21 27.75
CA ILE A 217 -17.34 5.53 28.11
C ILE A 217 -16.20 6.27 27.44
N ARG A 218 -15.34 6.93 28.24
CA ARG A 218 -14.16 7.63 27.71
C ARG A 218 -12.97 6.68 27.69
N PRO A 219 -12.45 6.29 26.51
CA PRO A 219 -11.22 5.52 26.43
C PRO A 219 -10.03 6.29 26.99
N ASP A 220 -9.02 5.58 27.48
CA ASP A 220 -7.75 6.17 27.90
C ASP A 220 -6.85 6.49 26.72
N PHE A 221 -6.91 5.65 25.68
CA PHE A 221 -6.22 5.85 24.42
C PHE A 221 -7.09 5.42 23.24
N ALA A 222 -6.97 6.15 22.13
CA ALA A 222 -7.39 5.68 20.82
C ALA A 222 -6.16 5.28 20.00
N VAL A 223 -6.29 4.28 19.12
CA VAL A 223 -5.22 3.84 18.22
C VAL A 223 -5.69 3.96 16.77
N GLN A 224 -4.94 4.69 15.94
CA GLN A 224 -5.16 4.76 14.50
C GLN A 224 -3.84 4.66 13.74
N VAL A 225 -3.64 3.57 13.03
CA VAL A 225 -2.46 3.39 12.17
C VAL A 225 -2.82 3.52 10.69
N ASP A 226 -4.10 3.48 10.34
CA ASP A 226 -4.52 3.58 8.94
C ASP A 226 -4.37 5.02 8.40
N PRO A 227 -3.83 5.19 7.19
CA PRO A 227 -3.64 6.50 6.56
C PRO A 227 -4.94 7.10 6.01
N SER A 228 -6.03 6.33 5.98
CA SER A 228 -7.32 6.72 5.41
C SER A 228 -8.27 7.37 6.43
N ASP A 229 -9.01 8.38 5.98
CA ASP A 229 -10.03 9.08 6.77
C ASP A 229 -11.42 8.43 6.62
N LEU A 230 -11.56 7.19 7.10
CA LEU A 230 -12.79 6.40 6.92
C LEU A 230 -13.87 6.68 7.97
N VAL A 231 -13.53 7.35 9.08
CA VAL A 231 -14.44 7.55 10.21
C VAL A 231 -14.81 9.03 10.29
N LYS A 232 -16.10 9.34 10.07
CA LYS A 232 -16.63 10.69 10.25
C LYS A 232 -16.68 11.04 11.74
N THR A 233 -15.62 11.63 12.26
CA THR A 233 -15.56 12.17 13.63
C THR A 233 -16.00 13.62 13.73
N SER A 234 -16.39 14.26 12.62
CA SER A 234 -16.89 15.64 12.57
C SER A 234 -18.18 15.89 13.39
N MET A 235 -18.70 14.88 14.08
CA MET A 235 -19.87 14.95 14.96
C MET A 235 -19.52 14.76 16.45
N LEU A 236 -18.24 14.59 16.81
CA LEU A 236 -17.83 14.43 18.20
C LEU A 236 -17.64 15.81 18.85
N SER A 237 -18.56 16.19 19.75
CA SER A 237 -18.46 17.42 20.55
C SER A 237 -17.61 17.27 21.83
N GLU A 238 -16.99 16.11 22.03
CA GLU A 238 -16.25 15.77 23.25
C GLU A 238 -14.73 15.94 23.10
N VAL A 239 -14.05 16.15 24.25
CA VAL A 239 -12.59 16.14 24.31
C VAL A 239 -12.07 14.73 24.05
N LEU A 240 -11.50 14.54 22.87
CA LEU A 240 -10.96 13.25 22.42
C LEU A 240 -9.84 12.73 23.35
N PRO A 241 -9.72 11.40 23.51
CA PRO A 241 -8.61 10.81 24.27
C PRO A 241 -7.28 11.00 23.52
N PRO A 242 -6.13 10.86 24.20
CA PRO A 242 -4.83 10.76 23.54
C PRO A 242 -4.83 9.73 22.40
N LEU A 243 -4.26 10.10 21.26
CA LEU A 243 -4.17 9.24 20.08
C LEU A 243 -2.79 8.61 19.97
N ILE A 244 -2.74 7.32 19.68
CA ILE A 244 -1.54 6.63 19.22
C ILE A 244 -1.68 6.50 17.70
N ALA A 245 -0.78 7.14 16.96
CA ALA A 245 -0.92 7.30 15.52
C ALA A 245 0.33 6.94 14.74
N SER A 246 0.14 6.26 13.61
CA SER A 246 1.18 6.15 12.58
C SER A 246 1.55 7.54 12.07
N SER A 247 2.83 7.78 11.76
CA SER A 247 3.27 8.99 11.08
C SER A 247 2.54 9.21 9.74
N SER A 248 2.01 8.16 9.10
CA SER A 248 1.23 8.22 7.85
C SER A 248 -0.27 8.53 8.04
N LEU A 249 -0.73 8.82 9.27
CA LEU A 249 -2.13 9.18 9.58
C LEU A 249 -2.67 10.28 8.66
N SER A 250 -3.96 10.24 8.30
CA SER A 250 -4.60 11.38 7.63
C SER A 250 -4.39 12.69 8.43
N PRO A 251 -3.81 13.74 7.83
CA PRO A 251 -3.60 15.01 8.53
C PRO A 251 -4.89 15.66 9.06
N GLY A 252 -6.03 15.38 8.41
CA GLY A 252 -7.35 15.84 8.86
C GLY A 252 -7.80 15.19 10.17
N ILE A 253 -7.37 13.96 10.44
CA ILE A 253 -7.58 13.30 11.74
C ILE A 253 -6.60 13.87 12.75
N ALA A 254 -5.31 14.00 12.40
CA ALA A 254 -4.27 14.51 13.31
C ALA A 254 -4.65 15.87 13.92
N GLY A 255 -5.20 16.78 13.10
CA GLY A 255 -5.64 18.11 13.54
C GLY A 255 -6.78 18.14 14.56
N GLN A 256 -7.47 17.02 14.81
CA GLN A 256 -8.57 16.93 15.78
C GLN A 256 -8.09 16.60 17.20
N PHE A 257 -6.85 16.11 17.35
CA PHE A 257 -6.32 15.63 18.62
C PHE A 257 -5.35 16.62 19.25
N SER A 258 -5.48 16.83 20.55
CA SER A 258 -4.59 17.71 21.33
C SER A 258 -3.37 16.99 21.92
N LYS A 259 -3.36 15.66 21.88
CA LYS A 259 -2.25 14.80 22.35
C LYS A 259 -2.11 13.61 21.40
N ILE A 260 -0.93 13.46 20.79
CA ILE A 260 -0.62 12.37 19.87
C ILE A 260 0.72 11.73 20.25
N ILE A 261 0.75 10.40 20.36
CA ILE A 261 1.95 9.59 20.43
C ILE A 261 2.20 9.05 19.02
N TRP A 262 3.26 9.55 18.38
CA TRP A 262 3.59 9.17 17.01
C TRP A 262 4.39 7.87 16.98
N THR A 263 3.99 6.97 16.08
CA THR A 263 4.67 5.72 15.81
C THR A 263 5.38 5.80 14.46
N VAL A 264 6.33 4.89 14.24
CA VAL A 264 6.79 4.62 12.87
C VAL A 264 5.58 4.31 11.99
N GLY A 265 5.62 4.72 10.73
CA GLY A 265 4.52 4.52 9.78
C GLY A 265 4.95 3.75 8.55
N ASP A 266 4.06 3.68 7.56
CA ASP A 266 4.25 2.85 6.36
C ASP A 266 5.12 3.48 5.26
N SER A 267 5.74 4.63 5.52
CA SER A 267 6.74 5.26 4.64
C SER A 267 8.17 5.00 5.16
N PRO A 268 8.90 4.03 4.59
CA PRO A 268 10.29 3.76 4.96
C PRO A 268 11.20 4.98 4.80
N GLU A 269 10.97 5.77 3.75
CA GLU A 269 11.72 6.98 3.45
C GLU A 269 11.54 8.05 4.53
N PHE A 270 10.29 8.29 4.94
CA PHE A 270 10.03 9.19 6.06
C PHE A 270 10.62 8.67 7.37
N ASN A 271 10.50 7.38 7.65
CA ASN A 271 11.07 6.79 8.86
C ASN A 271 12.61 6.92 8.90
N ALA A 272 13.28 6.74 7.77
CA ALA A 272 14.73 6.93 7.65
C ALA A 272 15.14 8.39 7.85
N MET A 273 14.41 9.33 7.23
CA MET A 273 14.59 10.77 7.43
C MET A 273 14.39 11.16 8.90
N ALA A 274 13.31 10.68 9.53
CA ALA A 274 13.00 10.94 10.93
C ALA A 274 14.10 10.43 11.86
N ALA A 275 14.61 9.22 11.62
CA ALA A 275 15.71 8.65 12.40
C ALA A 275 17.00 9.49 12.29
N GLU A 276 17.39 9.92 11.08
CA GLU A 276 18.58 10.77 10.88
C GLU A 276 18.43 12.16 11.54
N LEU A 277 17.21 12.69 11.57
CA LEU A 277 16.86 13.94 12.22
C LEU A 277 16.66 13.80 13.75
N ASN A 278 16.88 12.61 14.32
CA ASN A 278 16.63 12.30 15.73
C ASN A 278 15.18 12.58 16.18
N ILE A 279 14.22 12.45 15.27
CA ILE A 279 12.79 12.56 15.57
C ILE A 279 12.35 11.26 16.22
N THR A 280 11.84 11.36 17.45
CA THR A 280 11.40 10.19 18.21
C THR A 280 10.04 9.71 17.72
N LEU A 281 10.01 8.53 17.11
CA LEU A 281 8.80 7.80 16.74
C LEU A 281 8.79 6.45 17.46
N LEU A 282 7.68 6.09 18.09
CA LEU A 282 7.54 4.83 18.81
C LEU A 282 7.55 3.66 17.81
N PRO A 283 8.47 2.68 17.91
CA PRO A 283 8.59 1.60 16.95
C PRO A 283 7.59 0.46 17.25
N LEU A 284 6.29 0.76 17.21
CA LEU A 284 5.25 -0.25 17.38
C LEU A 284 5.25 -1.27 16.23
N LYS A 285 4.89 -2.51 16.54
CA LYS A 285 4.65 -3.55 15.55
C LYS A 285 3.36 -3.27 14.78
N ILE A 286 3.52 -2.78 13.56
CA ILE A 286 2.45 -2.67 12.58
C ILE A 286 2.14 -4.06 12.01
N SER A 287 0.85 -4.35 11.79
CA SER A 287 0.37 -5.58 11.17
C SER A 287 -0.88 -5.30 10.34
N HIS A 288 -1.46 -6.34 9.70
CA HIS A 288 -2.74 -6.29 8.97
C HIS A 288 -3.96 -5.81 9.77
N SER A 289 -3.84 -5.63 11.09
CA SER A 289 -4.87 -5.03 11.92
C SER A 289 -4.26 -4.09 12.94
N VAL A 290 -4.95 -2.99 13.21
CA VAL A 290 -4.70 -2.04 14.30
C VAL A 290 -4.77 -2.71 15.68
N THR A 291 -5.36 -3.89 15.81
CA THR A 291 -5.38 -4.66 17.07
C THR A 291 -3.96 -5.04 17.53
N VAL A 292 -3.05 -5.40 16.62
CA VAL A 292 -1.66 -5.74 17.01
C VAL A 292 -0.87 -4.54 17.54
N PRO A 293 -0.80 -3.37 16.87
CA PRO A 293 -0.15 -2.20 17.45
C PRO A 293 -0.86 -1.73 18.73
N SER A 294 -2.17 -1.95 18.88
CA SER A 294 -2.86 -1.72 20.15
C SER A 294 -2.33 -2.63 21.26
N ILE A 295 -2.17 -3.93 20.99
CA ILE A 295 -1.57 -4.89 21.92
C ILE A 295 -0.12 -4.51 22.25
N ASP A 296 0.69 -4.18 21.24
CA ASP A 296 2.11 -3.86 21.40
C ASP A 296 2.30 -2.58 22.22
N PHE A 297 1.47 -1.55 21.98
CA PHE A 297 1.43 -0.36 22.83
C PHE A 297 1.03 -0.71 24.27
N THR A 298 0.01 -1.54 24.46
CA THR A 298 -0.47 -1.94 25.79
C THR A 298 0.62 -2.66 26.58
N ARG A 299 1.37 -3.54 25.92
CA ARG A 299 2.57 -4.18 26.48
C ARG A 299 3.65 -3.15 26.79
N PHE A 300 3.96 -2.25 25.86
CA PHE A 300 4.94 -1.17 26.05
C PHE A 300 4.58 -0.30 27.26
N ALA A 301 3.28 -0.09 27.50
CA ALA A 301 2.79 0.64 28.66
C ALA A 301 2.98 -0.08 30.00
N GLY A 302 3.46 -1.33 30.00
CA GLY A 302 3.73 -2.13 31.18
C GLY A 302 2.58 -3.07 31.57
N CYS A 303 1.46 -3.07 30.84
CA CYS A 303 0.29 -3.88 31.19
C CYS A 303 0.58 -5.37 30.98
N ARG A 304 0.37 -6.18 32.04
CA ARG A 304 0.63 -7.64 32.02
C ARG A 304 -0.63 -8.49 31.92
N LYS A 305 -1.82 -7.89 32.01
CA LYS A 305 -3.12 -8.55 31.89
C LYS A 305 -3.93 -7.80 30.83
N ILE A 306 -4.13 -8.42 29.67
CA ILE A 306 -4.71 -7.75 28.50
C ILE A 306 -5.91 -8.55 28.01
N ALA A 307 -7.10 -7.95 28.07
CA ALA A 307 -8.33 -8.51 27.53
C ALA A 307 -8.65 -7.92 26.15
N LEU A 308 -9.06 -8.77 25.23
CA LEU A 308 -9.54 -8.40 23.89
C LEU A 308 -11.07 -8.50 23.87
N VAL A 309 -11.73 -7.41 23.49
CA VAL A 309 -13.19 -7.35 23.35
C VAL A 309 -13.57 -6.79 21.98
N GLY A 310 -14.68 -7.24 21.40
CA GLY A 310 -15.05 -6.92 20.02
C GLY A 310 -14.00 -7.42 19.02
N SER A 311 -13.22 -8.44 19.37
CA SER A 311 -12.23 -9.06 18.49
C SER A 311 -12.80 -10.38 17.96
N ASP A 312 -14.00 -10.29 17.38
CA ASP A 312 -14.78 -11.47 16.99
C ASP A 312 -14.11 -12.28 15.89
N LEU A 313 -13.59 -11.59 14.86
CA LEU A 313 -12.90 -12.21 13.72
C LEU A 313 -13.75 -13.33 13.07
N ALA A 314 -15.06 -13.15 13.15
CA ALA A 314 -16.12 -14.02 12.69
C ALA A 314 -17.37 -13.15 12.45
N PHE A 315 -18.30 -13.67 11.65
CA PHE A 315 -19.59 -13.02 11.42
C PHE A 315 -20.51 -13.24 12.61
N SER A 316 -21.35 -12.26 12.92
CA SER A 316 -22.45 -12.46 13.87
C SER A 316 -23.52 -13.38 13.28
N SER A 317 -24.44 -13.86 14.13
CA SER A 317 -25.55 -14.71 13.70
C SER A 317 -26.49 -14.05 12.68
N ASP A 318 -26.53 -12.72 12.64
CA ASP A 318 -27.26 -11.92 11.65
C ASP A 318 -26.38 -11.45 10.47
N GLY A 319 -25.18 -11.99 10.32
CA GLY A 319 -24.31 -11.76 9.15
C GLY A 319 -23.52 -10.45 9.15
N ARG A 320 -23.38 -9.75 10.29
CA ARG A 320 -22.61 -8.50 10.37
C ARG A 320 -21.11 -8.77 10.57
N CYS A 321 -20.30 -7.93 9.91
CA CYS A 321 -18.84 -7.91 10.00
C CYS A 321 -18.31 -7.02 11.14
N TYR A 322 -19.00 -5.91 11.40
CA TYR A 322 -18.63 -4.89 12.36
C TYR A 322 -19.85 -4.40 13.14
N ASN A 323 -19.64 -3.69 14.25
CA ASN A 323 -20.72 -3.17 15.09
C ASN A 323 -21.62 -2.10 14.41
N ASP A 324 -21.15 -1.55 13.28
CA ASP A 324 -21.76 -0.49 12.47
C ASP A 324 -22.12 -0.96 11.05
N SER A 325 -21.84 -2.22 10.69
CA SER A 325 -22.05 -2.72 9.33
C SER A 325 -23.48 -3.23 9.11
N MET A 326 -23.93 -3.14 7.86
CA MET A 326 -25.09 -3.91 7.41
C MET A 326 -24.76 -5.41 7.35
N PRO A 327 -25.78 -6.29 7.45
CA PRO A 327 -25.62 -7.72 7.16
C PRO A 327 -25.08 -7.94 5.75
N GLU A 328 -24.09 -8.83 5.60
CA GLU A 328 -23.59 -9.28 4.30
C GLU A 328 -24.22 -10.64 3.92
N GLU A 329 -24.56 -10.82 2.64
CA GLU A 329 -24.94 -12.14 2.12
C GLU A 329 -23.70 -13.06 2.10
N ILE A 330 -23.80 -14.16 2.84
CA ILE A 330 -22.71 -15.13 3.02
C ILE A 330 -22.70 -16.10 1.81
N SER A 331 -21.99 -15.74 0.73
CA SER A 331 -21.62 -16.62 -0.39
C SER A 331 -20.66 -17.75 0.03
N GLU A 332 -21.08 -19.02 -0.10
CA GLU A 332 -20.36 -20.21 0.40
C GLU A 332 -18.89 -20.35 -0.06
N ASP A 333 -18.49 -19.78 -1.19
CA ASP A 333 -17.17 -19.98 -1.79
C ASP A 333 -16.00 -19.27 -1.07
N PHE A 334 -16.28 -18.29 -0.20
CA PHE A 334 -15.25 -17.44 0.45
C PHE A 334 -15.24 -17.52 1.98
N TYR A 335 -16.12 -18.34 2.55
CA TYR A 335 -16.28 -18.47 4.00
C TYR A 335 -15.99 -19.88 4.46
N PHE A 336 -15.44 -19.99 5.67
CA PHE A 336 -15.17 -21.27 6.30
C PHE A 336 -15.40 -21.17 7.80
N GLN A 337 -15.53 -22.33 8.44
CA GLN A 337 -15.80 -22.43 9.87
C GLN A 337 -14.49 -22.49 10.66
N VAL A 338 -14.46 -21.82 11.81
CA VAL A 338 -13.40 -21.94 12.81
C VAL A 338 -14.01 -22.13 14.19
N GLN A 339 -13.24 -22.69 15.11
CA GLN A 339 -13.69 -22.89 16.49
C GLN A 339 -14.04 -21.53 17.14
N GLY A 340 -15.26 -21.42 17.66
CA GLY A 340 -15.74 -20.26 18.42
C GLY A 340 -15.49 -20.40 19.92
N VAL A 341 -15.48 -19.24 20.61
CA VAL A 341 -15.21 -19.12 22.05
C VAL A 341 -16.26 -19.84 22.90
N SER A 342 -17.52 -19.84 22.46
CA SER A 342 -18.64 -20.56 23.08
C SER A 342 -18.54 -22.10 23.01
N GLY A 343 -17.57 -22.63 22.26
CA GLY A 343 -17.46 -24.06 21.96
C GLY A 343 -18.15 -24.48 20.65
N THR A 344 -18.93 -23.61 20.02
CA THR A 344 -19.54 -23.86 18.70
C THR A 344 -18.66 -23.33 17.57
N GLN A 345 -18.82 -23.85 16.36
CA GLN A 345 -18.15 -23.28 15.18
C GLN A 345 -18.73 -21.91 14.83
N VAL A 346 -17.90 -21.02 14.31
CA VAL A 346 -18.28 -19.69 13.81
C VAL A 346 -17.77 -19.47 12.40
N THR A 347 -18.59 -18.84 11.57
CA THR A 347 -18.25 -18.50 10.19
C THR A 347 -17.22 -17.38 10.16
N THR A 348 -16.16 -17.52 9.37
CA THR A 348 -15.13 -16.51 9.14
C THR A 348 -14.73 -16.46 7.67
N ASN A 349 -13.86 -15.53 7.30
CA ASN A 349 -13.27 -15.43 5.96
C ASN A 349 -11.74 -15.38 6.04
N THR A 350 -11.08 -15.39 4.88
CA THR A 350 -9.61 -15.36 4.79
C THR A 350 -8.99 -14.13 5.46
N ASN A 351 -9.66 -12.97 5.44
CA ASN A 351 -9.13 -11.73 6.03
C ASN A 351 -9.20 -11.75 7.55
N PHE A 352 -10.36 -12.08 8.11
CA PHE A 352 -10.56 -12.19 9.56
C PHE A 352 -9.65 -13.27 10.15
N ASN A 353 -9.54 -14.42 9.46
CA ASN A 353 -8.59 -15.45 9.86
C ASN A 353 -7.13 -15.00 9.71
N GLY A 354 -6.81 -14.18 8.71
CA GLY A 354 -5.50 -13.53 8.56
C GLY A 354 -5.17 -12.61 9.72
N ILE A 355 -6.13 -11.80 10.18
CA ILE A 355 -6.01 -10.95 11.37
C ILE A 355 -5.84 -11.82 12.62
N ARG A 356 -6.66 -12.88 12.77
CA ARG A 356 -6.59 -13.85 13.87
C ARG A 356 -5.21 -14.47 13.98
N LYS A 357 -4.69 -15.01 12.87
CA LYS A 357 -3.34 -15.57 12.80
C LYS A 357 -2.27 -14.52 13.08
N SER A 358 -2.42 -13.27 12.62
CA SER A 358 -1.50 -12.17 12.93
C SER A 358 -1.42 -11.88 14.43
N ILE A 359 -2.56 -11.82 15.12
CA ILE A 359 -2.61 -11.64 16.58
C ILE A 359 -1.93 -12.83 17.28
N GLN A 360 -2.27 -14.06 16.89
CA GLN A 360 -1.68 -15.28 17.45
C GLN A 360 -0.15 -15.30 17.29
N ARG A 361 0.36 -15.00 16.09
CA ARG A 361 1.81 -14.91 15.82
C ARG A 361 2.48 -13.85 16.68
N TYR A 362 1.86 -12.68 16.81
CA TYR A 362 2.41 -11.62 17.66
C TYR A 362 2.48 -12.07 19.13
N ILE A 363 1.38 -12.58 19.71
CA ILE A 363 1.35 -13.11 21.10
C ILE A 363 2.43 -14.19 21.29
N GLN A 364 2.50 -15.13 20.35
CA GLN A 364 3.47 -16.21 20.34
C GLN A 364 4.92 -15.70 20.25
N SER A 365 5.16 -14.58 19.56
CA SER A 365 6.48 -13.94 19.43
C SER A 365 6.95 -13.28 20.72
N ILE A 366 6.04 -12.84 21.59
CA ILE A 366 6.38 -12.15 22.85
C ILE A 366 6.27 -13.03 24.10
N LYS A 367 5.71 -14.25 24.00
CA LYS A 367 5.37 -15.10 25.16
C LYS A 367 6.54 -15.44 26.09
N ASN A 368 7.77 -15.45 25.57
CA ASN A 368 8.96 -15.82 26.34
C ASN A 368 9.77 -14.60 26.81
N LEU A 369 9.29 -13.38 26.55
CA LEU A 369 9.95 -12.17 27.04
C LEU A 369 9.74 -12.07 28.55
N SER A 370 10.75 -11.57 29.26
CA SER A 370 10.59 -11.23 30.67
C SER A 370 9.43 -10.23 30.83
N GLY A 371 8.47 -10.53 31.70
CA GLY A 371 7.28 -9.72 31.89
C GLY A 371 6.23 -9.83 30.78
N ALA A 372 6.25 -10.91 29.96
CA ALA A 372 5.24 -11.14 28.93
C ALA A 372 3.79 -11.06 29.48
N PRO A 373 2.86 -10.38 28.78
CA PRO A 373 1.48 -10.30 29.22
C PRO A 373 0.74 -11.65 29.13
N SER A 374 -0.23 -11.85 30.01
CA SER A 374 -1.29 -12.85 29.83
C SER A 374 -2.43 -12.23 29.01
N PHE A 375 -2.88 -12.95 27.98
CA PHE A 375 -3.94 -12.50 27.10
C PHE A 375 -5.26 -13.21 27.38
N TYR A 376 -6.36 -12.48 27.25
CA TYR A 376 -7.71 -12.97 27.50
C TYR A 376 -8.61 -12.63 26.32
N ASN A 377 -9.33 -13.62 25.80
CA ASN A 377 -10.34 -13.40 24.78
C ASN A 377 -11.70 -13.29 25.45
N CYS A 378 -12.27 -12.08 25.41
CA CYS A 378 -13.57 -11.74 26.00
C CYS A 378 -14.67 -11.54 24.96
N SER A 379 -14.45 -12.00 23.72
CA SER A 379 -15.41 -11.93 22.62
C SER A 379 -16.18 -13.25 22.54
N GLU A 380 -17.25 -13.39 23.34
CA GLU A 380 -17.95 -14.68 23.57
C GLU A 380 -18.51 -15.34 22.30
N HIS A 381 -18.91 -14.52 21.32
CA HIS A 381 -19.44 -14.96 20.03
C HIS A 381 -18.40 -14.97 18.90
N GLY A 382 -17.13 -14.72 19.23
CA GLY A 382 -16.02 -14.68 18.28
C GLY A 382 -15.30 -16.01 18.07
N ALA A 383 -14.34 -15.99 17.17
CA ALA A 383 -13.38 -17.06 16.95
C ALA A 383 -12.38 -17.19 18.12
N VAL A 384 -11.92 -18.41 18.37
CA VAL A 384 -10.81 -18.67 19.30
C VAL A 384 -9.52 -18.07 18.77
N ILE A 385 -8.80 -17.37 19.64
CA ILE A 385 -7.49 -16.78 19.37
C ILE A 385 -6.47 -17.55 20.21
N ASP A 386 -5.64 -18.36 19.56
CA ASP A 386 -4.61 -19.15 20.24
C ASP A 386 -3.62 -18.25 21.00
N GLY A 387 -3.27 -18.66 22.22
CA GLY A 387 -2.48 -17.84 23.14
C GLY A 387 -3.30 -16.89 24.03
N CYS A 388 -4.61 -16.77 23.80
CA CYS A 388 -5.54 -16.09 24.69
C CYS A 388 -6.36 -17.08 25.51
N ARG A 389 -6.56 -16.80 26.81
CA ARG A 389 -7.52 -17.54 27.64
C ARG A 389 -8.93 -16.99 27.42
N SER A 390 -9.88 -17.84 27.02
CA SER A 390 -11.29 -17.47 26.92
C SER A 390 -11.93 -17.25 28.29
N ILE A 391 -12.52 -16.07 28.51
CA ILE A 391 -13.24 -15.70 29.74
C ILE A 391 -14.20 -14.53 29.46
N SER A 392 -15.32 -14.42 30.18
CA SER A 392 -16.19 -13.24 30.06
C SER A 392 -15.49 -11.97 30.57
N LEU A 393 -15.83 -10.82 29.97
CA LEU A 393 -15.27 -9.52 30.38
C LEU A 393 -15.56 -9.21 31.86
N GLU A 394 -16.77 -9.52 32.34
CA GLU A 394 -17.15 -9.31 33.74
C GLU A 394 -16.23 -10.09 34.69
N LYS A 395 -15.94 -11.37 34.40
CA LYS A 395 -15.03 -12.19 35.23
C LYS A 395 -13.59 -11.68 35.18
N PHE A 396 -13.13 -11.22 34.02
CA PHE A 396 -11.82 -10.59 33.90
C PHE A 396 -11.73 -9.35 34.80
N CYS A 397 -12.65 -8.39 34.66
CA CYS A 397 -12.64 -7.15 35.42
C CYS A 397 -12.87 -7.36 36.93
N ALA A 398 -13.77 -8.27 37.31
CA ALA A 398 -14.07 -8.57 38.72
C ALA A 398 -12.85 -9.09 39.50
N SER A 399 -11.84 -9.60 38.81
CA SER A 399 -10.58 -10.08 39.41
C SER A 399 -9.68 -8.94 39.94
N PHE A 400 -10.00 -7.67 39.65
CA PHE A 400 -9.15 -6.50 39.92
C PHE A 400 -9.90 -5.39 40.67
N THR A 401 -10.85 -5.74 41.54
CA THR A 401 -11.84 -4.82 42.12
C THR A 401 -11.33 -3.88 43.22
N GLY A 402 -10.06 -3.94 43.62
CA GLY A 402 -9.52 -3.18 44.75
C GLY A 402 -8.83 -1.85 44.42
N GLU A 403 -8.37 -1.64 43.18
CA GLU A 403 -7.43 -0.55 42.85
C GLU A 403 -7.96 0.31 41.69
N LEU A 404 -7.87 1.64 41.85
CA LEU A 404 -8.12 2.59 40.76
C LEU A 404 -6.94 2.58 39.79
N LYS A 405 -7.22 2.77 38.50
CA LYS A 405 -6.13 2.87 37.51
C LYS A 405 -5.27 4.12 37.76
N PRO A 406 -3.94 4.04 37.58
CA PRO A 406 -3.04 5.18 37.76
C PRO A 406 -3.35 6.30 36.77
N GLN A 407 -2.91 7.52 37.11
CA GLN A 407 -2.99 8.64 36.18
C GLN A 407 -2.03 8.44 35.00
N ILE A 408 -2.47 8.87 33.82
CA ILE A 408 -1.71 8.77 32.59
C ILE A 408 -0.75 9.95 32.50
N GLU A 409 0.55 9.66 32.57
CA GLU A 409 1.60 10.67 32.45
C GLU A 409 2.14 10.76 31.02
N PHE A 410 2.44 11.99 30.61
CA PHE A 410 3.04 12.29 29.32
C PHE A 410 4.24 13.19 29.52
N ALA A 411 5.36 12.82 28.92
CA ALA A 411 6.48 13.74 28.73
C ALA A 411 6.26 14.53 27.42
N PRO A 412 6.71 15.79 27.35
CA PRO A 412 6.93 16.43 26.07
C PRO A 412 7.82 15.54 25.21
N ALA A 413 7.51 15.38 23.93
CA ALA A 413 8.46 14.73 23.05
C ALA A 413 9.74 15.60 23.02
N PRO A 414 10.95 15.02 23.01
CA PRO A 414 12.15 15.79 22.75
C PRO A 414 11.98 16.40 21.36
N TYR A 415 11.70 17.71 21.31
CA TYR A 415 11.54 18.43 20.05
C TYR A 415 12.95 18.80 19.59
N PRO A 416 13.52 18.14 18.56
CA PRO A 416 14.64 18.76 17.86
C PRO A 416 14.18 20.12 17.32
N ASP A 417 15.12 21.05 17.16
CA ASP A 417 14.84 22.41 16.68
C ASP A 417 14.06 22.35 15.36
N SER A 418 12.75 22.57 15.45
CA SER A 418 11.81 22.35 14.35
C SER A 418 12.08 23.34 13.23
N GLU A 419 12.42 24.59 13.58
CA GLU A 419 12.80 25.62 12.62
C GLU A 419 14.09 25.23 11.89
N ALA A 420 15.11 24.75 12.62
CA ALA A 420 16.34 24.27 12.00
C ALA A 420 16.09 23.07 11.06
N ILE A 421 15.22 22.12 11.44
CA ILE A 421 14.84 20.98 10.59
C ILE A 421 14.14 21.46 9.31
N PHE A 422 13.11 22.31 9.44
CA PHE A 422 12.38 22.81 8.27
C PHE A 422 13.30 23.64 7.36
N HIS A 423 14.18 24.46 7.93
CA HIS A 423 15.17 25.21 7.17
C HIS A 423 16.16 24.30 6.43
N LEU A 424 16.69 23.26 7.09
CA LEU A 424 17.58 22.27 6.47
C LEU A 424 16.91 21.56 5.29
N LEU A 425 15.71 21.01 5.51
CA LEU A 425 14.94 20.32 4.47
C LEU A 425 14.64 21.24 3.29
N LYS A 426 14.19 22.47 3.55
CA LYS A 426 13.91 23.47 2.51
C LYS A 426 15.16 23.88 1.74
N SER A 427 16.30 24.03 2.41
CA SER A 427 17.57 24.37 1.79
C SER A 427 18.03 23.26 0.84
N GLN A 428 18.00 22.00 1.28
CA GLN A 428 18.40 20.85 0.46
C GLN A 428 17.44 20.62 -0.72
N ALA A 429 16.14 20.77 -0.47
CA ALA A 429 15.10 20.74 -1.49
C ALA A 429 15.37 21.81 -2.57
N THR A 430 15.58 23.06 -2.18
CA THR A 430 15.84 24.18 -3.11
C THR A 430 17.09 23.93 -3.95
N ALA A 431 18.20 23.54 -3.32
CA ALA A 431 19.44 23.22 -4.03
C ALA A 431 19.26 22.06 -5.03
N SER A 432 18.46 21.05 -4.68
CA SER A 432 18.11 19.94 -5.57
C SER A 432 17.30 20.40 -6.79
N ALA A 433 16.34 21.33 -6.60
CA ALA A 433 15.56 21.88 -7.70
C ALA A 433 16.41 22.70 -8.67
N GLU A 434 17.36 23.50 -8.15
CA GLU A 434 18.32 24.25 -8.97
C GLU A 434 19.26 23.33 -9.76
N ALA A 435 19.76 22.26 -9.11
CA ALA A 435 20.57 21.25 -9.77
C ALA A 435 19.82 20.57 -10.92
N SER A 436 18.57 20.17 -10.69
CA SER A 436 17.70 19.63 -11.74
C SER A 436 17.40 20.65 -12.86
N ALA A 437 17.27 21.94 -12.54
CA ALA A 437 17.09 23.00 -13.53
C ALA A 437 18.27 23.08 -14.51
N ASN A 438 19.48 22.99 -13.97
CA ASN A 438 20.70 23.02 -14.76
C ASN A 438 20.81 21.81 -15.69
N ILE A 439 20.44 20.61 -15.21
CA ILE A 439 20.38 19.40 -16.06
C ILE A 439 19.39 19.61 -17.21
N VAL A 440 18.16 20.06 -16.92
CA VAL A 440 17.13 20.32 -17.95
C VAL A 440 17.65 21.31 -18.99
N LYS A 441 18.24 22.44 -18.55
CA LYS A 441 18.79 23.46 -19.43
C LYS A 441 19.84 22.90 -20.39
N HIS A 442 20.80 22.12 -19.90
CA HIS A 442 21.87 21.57 -20.72
C HIS A 442 21.40 20.43 -21.62
N ALA A 443 20.49 19.58 -21.15
CA ALA A 443 19.90 18.52 -21.95
C ALA A 443 19.04 19.07 -23.10
N SER A 444 18.19 20.09 -22.84
CA SER A 444 17.39 20.75 -23.88
C SER A 444 18.29 21.39 -24.94
N ARG A 445 19.39 22.01 -24.54
CA ARG A 445 20.39 22.57 -25.46
C ARG A 445 21.04 21.48 -26.32
N LEU A 446 21.36 20.32 -25.75
CA LEU A 446 21.93 19.21 -26.51
C LEU A 446 20.94 18.61 -27.51
N ILE A 447 19.66 18.48 -27.15
CA ILE A 447 18.61 18.08 -28.09
C ILE A 447 18.55 19.04 -29.28
N SER A 448 18.55 20.35 -29.03
CA SER A 448 18.52 21.35 -30.12
C SER A 448 19.69 21.22 -31.10
N TYR A 449 20.85 20.71 -30.63
CA TYR A 449 22.00 20.44 -31.49
C TYR A 449 21.88 19.12 -32.26
N LEU A 450 21.19 18.13 -31.72
CA LEU A 450 20.96 16.84 -32.38
C LEU A 450 19.86 16.93 -33.44
N GLU A 451 18.88 17.82 -33.24
CA GLU A 451 17.78 18.07 -34.18
C GLU A 451 18.19 19.04 -35.32
N ASP A 452 19.24 19.84 -35.13
CA ASP A 452 19.78 20.73 -36.16
C ASP A 452 20.72 19.99 -37.12
N SER A 453 20.24 19.73 -38.34
CA SER A 453 21.01 19.09 -39.43
C SER A 453 22.30 19.82 -39.83
N ALA A 454 22.49 21.09 -39.42
CA ALA A 454 23.69 21.89 -39.68
C ALA A 454 24.66 21.96 -38.49
N ALA A 455 24.40 21.26 -37.38
CA ALA A 455 25.25 21.29 -36.20
C ALA A 455 26.56 20.50 -36.39
N ASP A 456 27.70 21.18 -36.26
CA ASP A 456 29.02 20.55 -36.29
C ASP A 456 29.29 19.71 -35.01
N ALA A 457 30.01 18.60 -35.17
CA ALA A 457 30.44 17.67 -34.12
C ALA A 457 31.16 18.34 -32.94
N GLN A 458 31.75 19.52 -33.13
CA GLN A 458 32.34 20.29 -32.03
C GLN A 458 31.27 20.87 -31.08
N LYS A 459 30.13 21.37 -31.60
CA LYS A 459 29.01 21.88 -30.78
C LYS A 459 28.36 20.76 -29.98
N MET A 460 28.17 19.58 -30.60
CA MET A 460 27.63 18.40 -29.93
C MET A 460 28.54 17.95 -28.77
N ARG A 461 29.86 17.82 -29.01
CA ARG A 461 30.84 17.47 -27.96
C ARG A 461 30.87 18.49 -26.82
N HIS A 462 30.76 19.78 -27.14
CA HIS A 462 30.67 20.82 -26.12
C HIS A 462 29.37 20.72 -25.29
N GLY A 463 28.22 20.53 -25.94
CA GLY A 463 26.94 20.33 -25.27
C GLY A 463 26.93 19.09 -24.35
N GLN A 464 27.51 17.98 -24.81
CA GLN A 464 27.67 16.76 -24.01
C GLN A 464 28.56 17.00 -22.78
N ARG A 465 29.69 17.71 -22.94
CA ARG A 465 30.57 18.05 -21.81
C ARG A 465 29.82 18.88 -20.75
N LEU A 466 29.09 19.91 -21.16
CA LEU A 466 28.31 20.74 -20.24
C LEU A 466 27.23 19.95 -19.50
N LEU A 467 26.54 19.03 -20.19
CA LEU A 467 25.56 18.15 -19.56
C LEU A 467 26.21 17.23 -18.53
N ASN A 468 27.34 16.61 -18.87
CA ASN A 468 28.08 15.74 -17.95
C ASN A 468 28.58 16.50 -16.72
N GLU A 469 29.09 17.72 -16.89
CA GLU A 469 29.48 18.59 -15.78
C GLU A 469 28.28 18.96 -14.89
N ALA A 470 27.13 19.28 -15.50
CA ALA A 470 25.91 19.59 -14.75
C ALA A 470 25.43 18.38 -13.94
N VAL A 471 25.41 17.19 -14.52
CA VAL A 471 25.04 15.94 -13.82
C VAL A 471 26.04 15.64 -12.69
N SER A 472 27.35 15.75 -12.96
CA SER A 472 28.39 15.51 -11.96
C SER A 472 28.27 16.45 -10.75
N LYS A 473 27.96 17.74 -10.98
CA LYS A 473 27.72 18.72 -9.90
C LYS A 473 26.40 18.48 -9.17
N ALA A 474 25.38 18.00 -9.88
CA ALA A 474 24.05 17.76 -9.31
C ALA A 474 24.00 16.53 -8.40
N ASN A 475 24.73 15.46 -8.72
CA ASN A 475 24.72 14.20 -7.98
C ASN A 475 24.89 14.36 -6.45
N PRO A 476 25.96 15.00 -5.93
CA PRO A 476 26.13 15.15 -4.48
C PRO A 476 25.04 16.01 -3.82
N VAL A 477 24.45 16.96 -4.56
CA VAL A 477 23.38 17.83 -4.06
C VAL A 477 22.06 17.06 -3.96
N ILE A 478 21.69 16.34 -5.01
CA ILE A 478 20.44 15.55 -5.06
C ILE A 478 20.50 14.38 -4.07
N SER A 479 21.68 13.80 -3.82
CA SER A 479 21.87 12.73 -2.86
C SER A 479 22.03 13.22 -1.41
N ALA A 480 22.04 14.54 -1.17
CA ALA A 480 22.20 15.10 0.17
C ALA A 480 21.07 14.65 1.11
N ARG A 481 21.45 14.04 2.23
CA ARG A 481 20.55 13.64 3.30
C ARG A 481 20.34 14.78 4.29
N PRO A 482 19.17 14.90 4.92
CA PRO A 482 18.11 13.88 4.93
C PRO A 482 17.05 14.02 3.82
N PHE A 483 17.05 15.10 3.01
CA PHE A 483 16.03 15.31 1.97
C PHE A 483 16.00 14.21 0.91
N SER A 484 17.16 13.65 0.54
CA SER A 484 17.23 12.60 -0.48
C SER A 484 16.44 11.34 -0.14
N TYR A 485 16.11 11.08 1.14
CA TYR A 485 15.20 9.98 1.50
C TYR A 485 13.80 10.20 0.95
N ILE A 486 13.21 11.38 1.17
CA ILE A 486 11.89 11.76 0.64
C ILE A 486 11.86 11.62 -0.88
N PHE A 487 12.96 12.03 -1.51
CA PHE A 487 13.10 12.00 -2.95
C PHE A 487 13.18 10.58 -3.52
N GLN A 488 13.77 9.62 -2.80
CA GLN A 488 13.86 8.21 -3.21
C GLN A 488 12.49 7.54 -3.36
N ALA A 489 11.50 7.88 -2.52
CA ALA A 489 10.16 7.31 -2.63
C ALA A 489 9.52 7.64 -3.99
N TYR A 490 9.70 8.89 -4.43
CA TYR A 490 9.27 9.33 -5.75
C TYR A 490 10.05 8.63 -6.87
N GLU A 491 11.39 8.57 -6.79
CA GLU A 491 12.20 7.91 -7.82
C GLU A 491 11.82 6.44 -7.99
N ARG A 492 11.55 5.73 -6.89
CA ARG A 492 11.07 4.34 -6.94
C ARG A 492 9.69 4.25 -7.59
N GLN A 493 8.75 5.13 -7.21
CA GLN A 493 7.43 5.16 -7.86
C GLN A 493 7.55 5.41 -9.37
N SER A 494 8.35 6.39 -9.77
CA SER A 494 8.55 6.76 -11.17
C SER A 494 9.26 5.67 -11.97
N ALA A 495 10.26 5.01 -11.41
CA ALA A 495 10.99 3.93 -12.07
C ALA A 495 10.09 2.69 -12.29
N GLU A 496 9.27 2.35 -11.30
CA GLU A 496 8.29 1.27 -11.39
C GLU A 496 7.17 1.58 -12.41
N ILE A 497 6.82 2.86 -12.59
CA ILE A 497 5.89 3.30 -13.64
C ILE A 497 6.52 3.19 -15.04
N ASP A 498 7.69 3.78 -15.24
CA ASP A 498 8.40 3.80 -16.54
C ASP A 498 8.75 2.38 -17.04
N PHE A 499 9.09 1.46 -16.14
CA PHE A 499 9.40 0.06 -16.50
C PHE A 499 8.22 -0.64 -17.16
N LYS A 500 7.01 -0.38 -16.68
CA LYS A 500 5.85 -1.13 -17.10
C LYS A 500 5.17 -0.51 -18.35
N SER A 501 5.44 0.78 -18.66
CA SER A 501 4.75 1.52 -19.74
C SER A 501 5.47 1.52 -21.10
N SER A 502 6.69 1.00 -21.24
CA SER A 502 7.43 1.10 -22.51
C SER A 502 8.42 -0.05 -22.77
N PRO A 503 7.96 -1.17 -23.36
CA PRO A 503 8.86 -2.23 -23.83
C PRO A 503 9.48 -1.95 -25.21
N SER A 504 8.94 -1.00 -25.99
CA SER A 504 9.12 -0.94 -27.45
C SER A 504 9.91 0.25 -28.00
N VAL A 505 10.36 1.19 -27.16
CA VAL A 505 11.21 2.29 -27.64
C VAL A 505 12.65 1.80 -27.69
N SER A 506 13.35 2.00 -28.81
CA SER A 506 14.79 1.75 -28.91
C SER A 506 15.49 2.45 -27.76
N ALA A 507 15.89 1.68 -26.75
CA ALA A 507 16.48 2.19 -25.52
C ALA A 507 17.78 2.97 -25.76
N ASN A 508 18.33 2.92 -26.98
CA ASN A 508 19.61 3.48 -27.38
C ASN A 508 19.50 4.76 -28.24
N ASP A 509 18.30 5.31 -28.49
CA ASP A 509 18.19 6.60 -29.19
C ASP A 509 18.60 7.77 -28.25
N PRO A 510 19.65 8.55 -28.59
CA PRO A 510 20.13 9.65 -27.76
C PRO A 510 19.10 10.75 -27.51
N ILE A 511 18.24 11.07 -28.48
CA ILE A 511 17.20 12.10 -28.34
C ILE A 511 16.14 11.61 -27.36
N VAL A 512 15.74 10.34 -27.47
CA VAL A 512 14.80 9.71 -26.53
C VAL A 512 15.36 9.71 -25.11
N MET A 513 16.64 9.33 -24.94
CA MET A 513 17.30 9.36 -23.63
C MET A 513 17.33 10.78 -23.03
N LEU A 514 17.66 11.80 -23.83
CA LEU A 514 17.69 13.18 -23.36
C LEU A 514 16.30 13.72 -23.04
N ARG A 515 15.27 13.38 -23.83
CA ARG A 515 13.88 13.74 -23.53
C ARG A 515 13.42 13.11 -22.22
N LYS A 516 13.78 11.83 -21.98
CA LYS A 516 13.52 11.17 -20.70
C LYS A 516 14.23 11.90 -19.55
N LEU A 517 15.50 12.25 -19.70
CA LEU A 517 16.27 12.98 -18.69
C LEU A 517 15.64 14.35 -18.35
N ILE A 518 15.22 15.11 -19.36
CA ILE A 518 14.52 16.39 -19.19
C ILE A 518 13.21 16.20 -18.45
N ARG A 519 12.39 15.25 -18.90
CA ARG A 519 11.09 14.93 -18.31
C ARG A 519 11.25 14.59 -16.84
N THR A 520 12.14 13.64 -16.52
CA THR A 520 12.44 13.26 -15.14
C THR A 520 12.86 14.46 -14.30
N ASN A 521 13.81 15.28 -14.76
CA ASN A 521 14.31 16.43 -13.98
C ASN A 521 13.27 17.55 -13.83
N ARG A 522 12.42 17.81 -14.82
CA ARG A 522 11.27 18.73 -14.67
C ARG A 522 10.32 18.23 -13.60
N PHE A 523 10.06 16.92 -13.54
CA PHE A 523 9.21 16.38 -12.48
C PHE A 523 9.84 16.54 -11.10
N LYS A 524 11.16 16.31 -10.96
CA LYS A 524 11.87 16.56 -9.69
C LYS A 524 11.60 17.97 -9.18
N GLN A 525 11.67 18.97 -10.06
CA GLN A 525 11.43 20.37 -9.69
C GLN A 525 10.00 20.62 -9.20
N HIS A 526 9.00 20.06 -9.87
CA HIS A 526 7.60 20.23 -9.47
C HIS A 526 7.32 19.54 -8.13
N PHE A 527 7.79 18.31 -7.95
CA PHE A 527 7.69 17.60 -6.67
C PHE A 527 8.35 18.39 -5.52
N ILE A 528 9.54 18.93 -5.76
CA ILE A 528 10.27 19.74 -4.77
C ILE A 528 9.49 21.02 -4.42
N LYS A 529 8.90 21.68 -5.42
CA LYS A 529 8.09 22.88 -5.21
C LYS A 529 6.90 22.58 -4.30
N ASP A 530 6.18 21.50 -4.58
CA ASP A 530 5.04 21.09 -3.77
C ASP A 530 5.47 20.69 -2.36
N PHE A 531 6.59 19.96 -2.24
CA PHE A 531 7.19 19.61 -0.95
C PHE A 531 7.47 20.85 -0.11
N ILE A 532 8.14 21.85 -0.68
CA ILE A 532 8.46 23.12 0.00
C ILE A 532 7.17 23.83 0.45
N SER A 533 6.12 23.78 -0.35
CA SER A 533 4.81 24.33 0.03
C SER A 533 4.20 23.58 1.21
N ASP A 534 4.21 22.26 1.18
CA ASP A 534 3.54 21.43 2.19
C ASP A 534 4.25 21.41 3.55
N ILE A 535 5.57 21.59 3.58
CA ILE A 535 6.33 21.78 4.84
C ILE A 535 6.25 23.21 5.39
N GLY A 536 5.61 24.15 4.68
CA GLY A 536 5.45 25.54 5.12
C GLY A 536 4.61 25.69 6.40
N MET A 537 4.88 26.76 7.16
CA MET A 537 4.38 26.96 8.54
C MET A 537 2.85 27.09 8.69
N GLU A 538 2.13 27.50 7.65
CA GLU A 538 0.65 27.53 7.67
C GLU A 538 0.11 26.63 6.55
N PRO A 539 -0.70 25.59 6.86
CA PRO A 539 -1.44 24.88 5.83
C PRO A 539 -2.50 25.83 5.27
N LYS A 540 -2.16 26.57 4.21
CA LYS A 540 -3.13 27.39 3.48
C LYS A 540 -3.74 26.54 2.36
N GLY A 541 -4.97 26.07 2.58
CA GLY A 541 -5.76 25.39 1.55
C GLY A 541 -5.47 23.90 1.43
N ASP A 542 -5.80 23.33 0.26
CA ASP A 542 -5.54 21.91 -0.02
C ASP A 542 -4.04 21.66 -0.17
N LEU A 543 -3.61 20.49 0.29
CA LEU A 543 -2.22 20.03 0.24
C LEU A 543 -1.72 19.85 -1.19
N GLN A 544 -0.51 20.32 -1.49
CA GLN A 544 0.05 20.46 -2.84
C GLN A 544 0.91 19.29 -3.30
N LEU A 545 1.41 18.37 -2.47
CA LEU A 545 2.33 17.28 -2.91
C LEU A 545 1.81 16.43 -4.09
N TYR A 546 0.51 16.50 -4.37
CA TYR A 546 -0.13 15.82 -5.51
C TYR A 546 -0.54 16.73 -6.65
N ASP A 547 -0.43 18.04 -6.51
CA ASP A 547 -0.66 18.95 -7.62
C ASP A 547 0.35 18.70 -8.73
N CYS A 548 1.61 18.35 -8.44
CA CYS A 548 2.53 17.92 -9.50
C CYS A 548 2.00 16.68 -10.23
N LEU A 549 1.59 15.61 -9.55
CA LEU A 549 1.08 14.40 -10.20
C LEU A 549 -0.18 14.67 -11.02
N ARG A 550 -1.09 15.48 -10.48
CA ARG A 550 -2.28 15.96 -11.21
C ARG A 550 -1.88 16.78 -12.44
N ASN A 551 -0.95 17.72 -12.31
CA ASN A 551 -0.48 18.55 -13.41
C ASN A 551 0.23 17.72 -14.49
N ILE A 552 0.96 16.68 -14.10
CA ILE A 552 1.59 15.73 -15.03
C ILE A 552 0.52 14.96 -15.78
N PHE A 553 -0.49 14.46 -15.08
CA PHE A 553 -1.61 13.79 -15.70
C PHE A 553 -2.35 14.71 -16.67
N ILE A 554 -2.64 15.94 -16.25
CA ILE A 554 -3.25 16.96 -17.11
C ILE A 554 -2.38 17.19 -18.35
N GLN A 555 -1.06 17.37 -18.22
CA GLN A 555 -0.14 17.53 -19.35
C GLN A 555 -0.18 16.34 -20.31
N MET A 556 -0.25 15.11 -19.81
CA MET A 556 -0.43 13.93 -20.67
C MET A 556 -1.80 13.95 -21.37
N GLN A 557 -2.85 14.39 -20.67
CA GLN A 557 -4.17 14.54 -21.26
C GLN A 557 -4.26 15.72 -22.23
N GLU A 558 -3.43 16.76 -22.14
CA GLU A 558 -3.44 17.87 -23.11
C GLU A 558 -3.21 17.38 -24.54
N GLU A 559 -2.36 16.37 -24.72
CA GLU A 559 -2.08 15.76 -26.02
C GLU A 559 -3.19 14.77 -26.45
N ALA A 560 -3.73 14.00 -25.50
CA ALA A 560 -4.70 12.93 -25.78
C ALA A 560 -6.17 13.39 -25.81
N ASN A 561 -6.54 14.24 -24.85
CA ASN A 561 -7.86 14.85 -24.64
C ASN A 561 -7.78 16.29 -24.04
N PRO A 562 -7.68 17.32 -24.89
CA PRO A 562 -7.60 18.73 -24.48
C PRO A 562 -8.79 19.20 -23.63
N CYS A 563 -10.00 18.72 -23.93
CA CYS A 563 -11.22 19.12 -23.19
C CYS A 563 -11.19 18.59 -21.76
N LEU A 564 -10.76 17.33 -21.57
CA LEU A 564 -10.58 16.79 -20.23
C LEU A 564 -9.45 17.51 -19.49
N ALA A 565 -8.36 17.85 -20.17
CA ALA A 565 -7.29 18.63 -19.57
C ALA A 565 -7.77 20.02 -19.12
N GLU A 566 -8.60 20.70 -19.92
CA GLU A 566 -9.24 21.97 -19.55
C GLU A 566 -10.17 21.81 -18.34
N TYR A 567 -11.08 20.83 -18.37
CA TYR A 567 -11.93 20.49 -17.24
C TYR A 567 -11.15 20.23 -15.95
N LEU A 568 -10.11 19.40 -16.02
CA LEU A 568 -9.27 19.06 -14.88
C LEU A 568 -8.45 20.24 -14.37
N ARG A 569 -8.22 21.29 -15.16
CA ARG A 569 -7.61 22.55 -14.68
C ARG A 569 -8.63 23.42 -13.96
N ASP A 570 -9.87 23.47 -14.45
CA ASP A 570 -10.96 24.30 -13.92
C ASP A 570 -11.71 23.70 -12.72
N SER A 571 -11.52 22.41 -12.43
CA SER A 571 -12.26 21.61 -11.43
C SER A 571 -12.07 21.99 -9.94
N ARG A 572 -11.99 23.28 -9.57
CA ARG A 572 -12.33 23.70 -8.19
C ARG A 572 -13.81 23.41 -7.85
N ALA A 573 -14.66 23.30 -8.86
CA ALA A 573 -16.11 23.05 -8.77
C ALA A 573 -16.49 21.60 -8.34
N CYS A 574 -15.58 20.63 -8.41
CA CYS A 574 -15.87 19.24 -7.99
C CYS A 574 -15.99 19.05 -6.47
N ARG A 575 -15.69 20.06 -5.65
CA ARG A 575 -15.78 19.96 -4.18
C ARG A 575 -17.23 19.81 -3.70
N ASP A 576 -18.19 20.41 -4.40
CA ASP A 576 -19.60 20.39 -3.99
C ASP A 576 -20.29 19.07 -4.39
N TYR A 577 -19.92 18.50 -5.54
CA TYR A 577 -20.39 17.16 -5.98
C TYR A 577 -19.91 16.02 -5.07
N ALA A 578 -18.82 16.23 -4.32
CA ALA A 578 -18.28 15.26 -3.36
C ALA A 578 -19.18 15.05 -2.13
N ALA A 579 -20.12 15.97 -1.86
CA ALA A 579 -21.09 15.81 -0.77
C ALA A 579 -22.24 14.85 -1.14
N GLU A 580 -22.62 14.78 -2.42
CA GLU A 580 -23.75 13.98 -2.92
C GLU A 580 -23.35 12.56 -3.35
N VAL A 581 -22.13 12.38 -3.86
CA VAL A 581 -21.59 11.03 -4.11
C VAL A 581 -21.08 10.46 -2.78
N LYS A 582 -21.97 9.83 -2.01
CA LYS A 582 -21.57 8.84 -1.00
C LYS A 582 -20.82 7.73 -1.72
N THR A 583 -19.50 7.84 -1.83
CA THR A 583 -18.65 6.74 -2.27
C THR A 583 -18.64 5.67 -1.18
N SER A 584 -19.74 4.92 -1.06
CA SER A 584 -19.78 3.66 -0.36
C SER A 584 -18.88 2.69 -1.12
N LEU A 585 -17.86 2.22 -0.41
CA LEU A 585 -16.83 1.25 -0.82
C LEU A 585 -15.77 1.72 -1.84
N ASN A 586 -14.51 1.64 -1.38
CA ASN A 586 -13.31 1.25 -2.13
C ASN A 586 -12.71 2.17 -3.19
N LEU A 587 -13.33 3.27 -3.63
CA LEU A 587 -12.66 4.20 -4.57
C LEU A 587 -11.42 4.89 -3.95
N LEU A 588 -11.34 4.96 -2.62
CA LEU A 588 -10.19 5.42 -1.81
C LEU A 588 -8.98 4.47 -1.80
N ARG A 589 -9.16 3.23 -2.27
CA ARG A 589 -8.12 2.20 -2.29
C ARG A 589 -7.64 1.85 -3.70
N LEU A 590 -8.19 2.46 -4.75
CA LEU A 590 -7.74 2.19 -6.12
C LEU A 590 -6.23 2.44 -6.26
N PRO A 591 -5.50 1.59 -7.01
CA PRO A 591 -4.05 1.65 -7.13
C PRO A 591 -3.58 2.88 -7.86
N LEU A 592 -2.40 3.41 -7.49
CA LEU A 592 -1.79 4.55 -8.15
C LEU A 592 -1.34 4.27 -9.62
N SER A 593 -1.24 3.00 -9.99
CA SER A 593 -0.74 2.57 -11.31
C SER A 593 -0.83 1.04 -11.49
N LEU A 594 -1.94 0.50 -12.00
CA LEU A 594 -2.06 -0.84 -12.60
C LEU A 594 -1.35 -1.02 -13.97
N ILE A 595 -0.03 -0.92 -14.03
CA ILE A 595 0.68 -1.21 -15.28
C ILE A 595 0.99 -2.72 -15.33
N LEU A 596 0.74 -3.34 -16.48
CA LEU A 596 0.86 -4.77 -16.69
C LEU A 596 2.17 -5.10 -17.45
N PRO A 597 3.16 -5.74 -16.82
CA PRO A 597 4.11 -6.54 -17.57
C PRO A 597 3.47 -7.88 -17.94
N ASP A 598 3.87 -8.38 -19.09
CA ASP A 598 3.43 -9.65 -19.66
C ASP A 598 3.73 -10.82 -18.69
N ARG A 599 2.74 -11.72 -18.58
CA ARG A 599 2.73 -13.04 -17.88
C ARG A 599 2.72 -13.06 -16.33
N ARG A 600 1.49 -13.29 -15.84
CA ARG A 600 1.05 -13.92 -14.56
C ARG A 600 1.10 -13.05 -13.28
N SER A 601 -0.09 -12.94 -12.67
CA SER A 601 -0.45 -12.48 -11.31
C SER A 601 -0.03 -11.08 -10.85
N VAL A 602 -0.95 -10.11 -10.93
CA VAL A 602 -0.85 -8.79 -10.23
C VAL A 602 -2.26 -8.34 -9.78
N TYR A 603 -3.06 -9.32 -9.38
CA TYR A 603 -4.51 -9.23 -9.27
C TYR A 603 -4.95 -9.57 -7.83
N SER A 604 -4.17 -9.23 -6.79
CA SER A 604 -4.46 -9.66 -5.40
C SER A 604 -4.52 -8.57 -4.33
N ASP A 605 -4.26 -7.30 -4.64
CA ASP A 605 -3.63 -6.41 -3.66
C ASP A 605 -4.39 -5.14 -3.28
N ILE A 606 -5.66 -5.01 -3.64
CA ILE A 606 -6.42 -3.77 -3.39
C ILE A 606 -7.82 -4.02 -2.87
N LEU A 607 -8.37 -5.14 -3.29
CA LEU A 607 -9.51 -5.74 -2.67
C LEU A 607 -8.95 -6.85 -1.79
N THR A 608 -9.72 -7.32 -0.81
CA THR A 608 -9.32 -8.55 -0.13
C THR A 608 -9.04 -9.61 -1.22
N PRO A 609 -8.02 -10.47 -1.10
CA PRO A 609 -7.62 -11.36 -2.21
C PRO A 609 -8.79 -12.15 -2.82
N GLY A 610 -9.81 -12.46 -2.01
CA GLY A 610 -11.09 -13.01 -2.45
C GLY A 610 -11.93 -12.07 -3.33
N LEU A 611 -12.15 -10.82 -2.90
CA LEU A 611 -12.93 -9.83 -3.67
C LEU A 611 -12.22 -9.41 -4.97
N GLU A 612 -10.88 -9.38 -4.98
CA GLU A 612 -10.13 -9.12 -6.21
C GLU A 612 -10.25 -10.27 -7.21
N SER A 613 -10.01 -11.49 -6.72
CA SER A 613 -10.16 -12.71 -7.51
C SER A 613 -11.57 -12.82 -8.06
N ALA A 614 -12.59 -12.50 -7.25
CA ALA A 614 -13.99 -12.45 -7.69
C ALA A 614 -14.20 -11.39 -8.77
N LEU A 615 -13.84 -10.13 -8.53
CA LEU A 615 -14.06 -9.04 -9.50
C LEU A 615 -13.35 -9.26 -10.83
N ARG A 616 -12.16 -9.88 -10.81
CA ARG A 616 -11.42 -10.18 -12.05
C ARG A 616 -11.84 -11.49 -12.69
N TYR A 617 -12.31 -12.46 -11.92
CA TYR A 617 -13.02 -13.62 -12.46
C TYR A 617 -14.26 -13.18 -13.22
N HIS A 618 -15.07 -12.29 -12.63
CA HIS A 618 -16.22 -11.69 -13.29
C HIS A 618 -15.80 -10.87 -14.51
N ALA A 619 -14.76 -10.04 -14.40
CA ALA A 619 -14.30 -9.24 -15.53
C ALA A 619 -13.81 -10.10 -16.72
N LYS A 620 -13.06 -11.17 -16.44
CA LYS A 620 -12.64 -12.15 -17.45
C LYS A 620 -13.82 -12.83 -18.13
N LYS A 621 -14.80 -13.26 -17.33
CA LYS A 621 -16.02 -13.89 -17.83
C LYS A 621 -16.79 -12.93 -18.73
N GLN A 622 -17.03 -11.70 -18.27
CA GLN A 622 -17.75 -10.67 -19.01
C GLN A 622 -17.06 -10.27 -20.31
N ASN A 623 -15.75 -10.03 -20.28
CA ASN A 623 -15.00 -9.72 -21.48
C ASN A 623 -15.00 -10.88 -22.48
N ARG A 624 -14.92 -12.12 -21.99
CA ARG A 624 -15.03 -13.30 -22.85
C ARG A 624 -16.40 -13.38 -23.51
N GLU A 625 -17.48 -13.26 -22.73
CA GLU A 625 -18.85 -13.25 -23.24
C GLU A 625 -19.06 -12.13 -24.26
N PHE A 626 -18.53 -10.93 -23.99
CA PHE A 626 -18.60 -9.80 -24.91
C PHE A 626 -17.85 -10.06 -26.24
N ILE A 627 -16.63 -10.60 -26.17
CA ILE A 627 -15.83 -10.92 -27.36
C ILE A 627 -16.49 -12.03 -28.17
N GLU A 628 -16.96 -13.10 -27.50
CA GLU A 628 -17.58 -14.27 -28.14
C GLU A 628 -18.93 -13.91 -28.76
N ALA A 629 -19.82 -13.23 -28.01
CA ALA A 629 -21.13 -12.81 -28.51
C ALA A 629 -21.02 -11.77 -29.63
N GLY A 630 -20.01 -10.89 -29.56
CA GLY A 630 -19.76 -9.85 -30.55
C GLY A 630 -18.88 -10.27 -31.73
N ALA A 631 -18.36 -11.51 -31.74
CA ALA A 631 -17.36 -11.98 -32.71
C ALA A 631 -16.20 -10.98 -32.92
N ILE A 632 -15.69 -10.41 -31.83
CA ILE A 632 -14.79 -9.26 -31.86
C ILE A 632 -13.35 -9.69 -32.17
N ASP A 633 -12.80 -9.23 -33.30
CA ASP A 633 -11.37 -9.34 -33.60
C ASP A 633 -10.60 -8.22 -32.90
N LEU A 634 -10.00 -8.54 -31.75
CA LEU A 634 -9.24 -7.57 -30.96
C LEU A 634 -8.07 -6.92 -31.70
N ALA A 635 -7.50 -7.53 -32.75
CA ALA A 635 -6.43 -6.91 -33.52
C ALA A 635 -6.92 -5.68 -34.30
N ASN A 636 -8.17 -5.74 -34.76
CA ASN A 636 -8.82 -4.70 -35.55
C ASN A 636 -9.89 -3.92 -34.77
N ALA A 637 -10.16 -4.26 -33.52
CA ALA A 637 -11.14 -3.55 -32.71
C ALA A 637 -10.62 -2.21 -32.16
N ALA A 638 -11.58 -1.34 -31.81
CA ALA A 638 -11.43 -0.25 -30.87
C ALA A 638 -12.64 -0.28 -29.93
N ILE A 639 -12.39 -0.17 -28.62
CA ILE A 639 -13.42 -0.35 -27.60
C ILE A 639 -13.84 0.99 -27.03
N ILE A 640 -15.14 1.25 -27.02
CA ILE A 640 -15.73 2.34 -26.24
C ILE A 640 -16.23 1.74 -24.94
N TYR A 641 -15.61 2.10 -23.83
CA TYR A 641 -15.89 1.56 -22.51
C TYR A 641 -16.67 2.58 -21.68
N VAL A 642 -17.95 2.31 -21.43
CA VAL A 642 -18.82 3.21 -20.65
C VAL A 642 -18.83 2.73 -19.20
N THR A 643 -18.35 3.53 -18.24
CA THR A 643 -18.12 3.06 -16.86
C THR A 643 -18.32 4.10 -15.77
N ALA A 644 -18.69 3.60 -14.59
CA ALA A 644 -18.88 4.31 -13.33
C ALA A 644 -17.64 4.39 -12.41
N GLY A 645 -16.58 3.62 -12.70
CA GLY A 645 -15.44 3.49 -11.79
C GLY A 645 -14.92 2.07 -11.55
N ASN A 646 -15.39 1.07 -12.30
CA ASN A 646 -14.76 -0.26 -12.36
C ASN A 646 -13.88 -0.34 -13.61
N PHE A 647 -12.56 -0.38 -13.44
CA PHE A 647 -11.58 -0.44 -14.53
C PHE A 647 -11.01 -1.86 -14.77
N PHE A 648 -11.51 -2.88 -14.07
CA PHE A 648 -11.01 -4.25 -14.21
C PHE A 648 -11.33 -4.90 -15.56
N ASN A 649 -12.49 -4.60 -16.16
CA ASN A 649 -12.80 -5.07 -17.52
C ASN A 649 -11.87 -4.44 -18.54
N LEU A 650 -11.62 -3.14 -18.43
CA LEU A 650 -10.69 -2.43 -19.31
C LEU A 650 -9.27 -3.01 -19.21
N ASP A 651 -8.82 -3.29 -17.99
CA ASP A 651 -7.53 -3.89 -17.71
C ASP A 651 -7.41 -5.31 -18.31
N GLU A 652 -8.42 -6.15 -18.13
CA GLU A 652 -8.46 -7.50 -18.71
C GLU A 652 -8.55 -7.51 -20.26
N LEU A 653 -9.27 -6.57 -20.88
CA LEU A 653 -9.28 -6.44 -22.34
C LEU A 653 -7.89 -6.09 -22.89
N ARG A 654 -7.17 -5.20 -22.20
CA ARG A 654 -5.82 -4.79 -22.60
C ARG A 654 -4.78 -5.88 -22.44
N ARG A 655 -5.00 -6.84 -21.54
CA ARG A 655 -4.16 -8.05 -21.47
C ARG A 655 -4.23 -8.87 -22.74
N LEU A 656 -5.39 -8.89 -23.37
CA LEU A 656 -5.60 -9.62 -24.62
C LEU A 656 -4.99 -8.85 -25.80
N ASN A 657 -5.02 -7.51 -25.78
CA ASN A 657 -4.31 -6.68 -26.75
C ASN A 657 -3.90 -5.31 -26.16
N GLN A 658 -2.59 -5.10 -25.94
CA GLN A 658 -2.06 -3.84 -25.38
C GLN A 658 -2.16 -2.64 -26.33
N SER A 659 -2.21 -2.89 -27.64
CA SER A 659 -2.34 -1.85 -28.66
C SER A 659 -3.80 -1.45 -28.94
N LEU A 660 -4.75 -2.08 -28.24
CA LEU A 660 -6.18 -1.86 -28.42
C LEU A 660 -6.52 -0.39 -28.12
N PRO A 661 -7.03 0.37 -29.10
CA PRO A 661 -7.52 1.72 -28.83
C PRO A 661 -8.75 1.64 -27.94
N VAL A 662 -8.75 2.44 -26.87
CA VAL A 662 -9.88 2.48 -25.93
C VAL A 662 -10.33 3.93 -25.74
N MET A 663 -11.64 4.15 -25.88
CA MET A 663 -12.28 5.37 -25.43
C MET A 663 -13.12 5.09 -24.18
N VAL A 664 -12.73 5.62 -23.02
CA VAL A 664 -13.51 5.51 -21.78
C VAL A 664 -14.50 6.66 -21.74
N VAL A 665 -15.78 6.38 -21.58
CA VAL A 665 -16.83 7.41 -21.43
C VAL A 665 -17.34 7.36 -20.00
N MET A 666 -17.16 8.45 -19.26
CA MET A 666 -17.43 8.54 -17.82
C MET A 666 -18.49 9.61 -17.52
N PRO A 667 -19.63 9.24 -16.90
CA PRO A 667 -20.65 10.22 -16.54
C PRO A 667 -20.28 11.10 -15.36
N TRP A 668 -19.40 10.62 -14.47
CA TRP A 668 -19.00 11.37 -13.28
C TRP A 668 -17.56 11.83 -13.38
N ALA A 669 -17.36 13.03 -13.91
CA ALA A 669 -16.06 13.65 -14.06
C ALA A 669 -15.31 13.84 -12.73
N GLY A 670 -16.03 14.03 -11.61
CA GLY A 670 -15.45 14.07 -10.26
C GLY A 670 -14.70 12.79 -9.86
N VAL A 671 -15.04 11.63 -10.42
CA VAL A 671 -14.31 10.38 -10.19
C VAL A 671 -12.93 10.43 -10.84
N VAL A 672 -12.82 10.98 -12.06
CA VAL A 672 -11.55 11.16 -12.77
C VAL A 672 -10.63 12.12 -12.01
N ASP A 673 -11.18 13.22 -11.51
CA ASP A 673 -10.44 14.19 -10.69
C ASP A 673 -9.91 13.56 -9.40
N LYS A 674 -10.68 12.69 -8.72
CA LYS A 674 -10.22 11.96 -7.54
C LYS A 674 -9.12 10.94 -7.85
N ILE A 675 -9.20 10.28 -9.01
CA ILE A 675 -8.15 9.37 -9.49
C ILE A 675 -6.87 10.17 -9.78
N ALA A 676 -6.98 11.34 -10.42
CA ALA A 676 -5.87 12.22 -10.71
C ALA A 676 -5.22 12.81 -9.44
N GLN A 677 -6.01 13.31 -8.48
CA GLN A 677 -5.54 13.86 -7.19
C GLN A 677 -4.80 12.84 -6.34
N ARG A 678 -5.13 11.57 -6.47
CA ARG A 678 -4.43 10.50 -5.77
C ARG A 678 -3.21 10.02 -6.53
N GLY A 679 -2.86 10.61 -7.67
CA GLY A 679 -1.71 10.16 -8.48
C GLY A 679 -1.94 8.80 -9.13
N LEU A 680 -3.20 8.35 -9.26
CA LEU A 680 -3.54 7.03 -9.81
C LEU A 680 -3.50 6.78 -11.34
N PRO A 681 -3.19 7.73 -12.23
CA PRO A 681 -3.63 7.59 -13.61
C PRO A 681 -2.72 6.78 -14.53
N HIS A 682 -1.44 6.56 -14.20
CA HIS A 682 -0.44 6.13 -15.19
C HIS A 682 -0.69 4.74 -15.80
N SER A 683 -1.55 3.92 -15.19
CA SER A 683 -1.90 2.60 -15.67
C SER A 683 -3.16 2.48 -16.49
N PHE A 684 -4.18 3.24 -16.10
CA PHE A 684 -5.51 3.12 -16.67
C PHE A 684 -5.60 3.95 -17.95
N PHE A 685 -4.76 4.98 -18.05
CA PHE A 685 -4.79 5.97 -19.12
C PHE A 685 -3.44 6.03 -19.84
N THR A 686 -3.14 4.96 -20.58
CA THR A 686 -2.01 4.90 -21.51
C THR A 686 -2.26 5.77 -22.75
N ASP A 687 -1.25 5.99 -23.58
CA ASP A 687 -1.31 6.84 -24.78
C ASP A 687 -2.41 6.44 -25.80
N ASN A 688 -2.87 5.18 -25.75
CA ASN A 688 -3.97 4.66 -26.59
C ASN A 688 -5.35 4.79 -25.91
N THR A 689 -5.44 5.51 -24.79
CA THR A 689 -6.67 5.75 -24.03
C THR A 689 -7.15 7.16 -24.24
N THR A 690 -8.40 7.31 -24.65
CA THR A 690 -9.09 8.60 -24.63
C THR A 690 -10.16 8.56 -23.54
N VAL A 691 -10.11 9.47 -22.56
CA VAL A 691 -11.14 9.53 -21.50
C VAL A 691 -12.06 10.70 -21.77
N VAL A 692 -13.35 10.45 -21.92
CA VAL A 692 -14.38 11.45 -22.22
C VAL A 692 -15.34 11.55 -21.04
N CYS A 693 -15.54 12.74 -20.50
CA CYS A 693 -16.55 12.99 -19.48
C CYS A 693 -17.84 13.47 -20.13
N THR A 694 -19.00 13.02 -19.64
CA THR A 694 -20.31 13.37 -20.23
C THR A 694 -21.05 14.45 -19.43
N ASP A 695 -20.32 15.45 -18.91
CA ASP A 695 -20.96 16.56 -18.21
C ASP A 695 -21.93 17.33 -19.13
N ALA A 696 -22.93 18.00 -18.55
CA ALA A 696 -24.00 18.64 -19.31
C ALA A 696 -23.51 19.83 -20.18
N ASP A 697 -22.34 20.38 -19.86
CA ASP A 697 -21.78 21.58 -20.49
C ASP A 697 -20.74 21.25 -21.58
N SER A 698 -20.36 19.99 -21.78
CA SER A 698 -19.40 19.57 -22.81
C SER A 698 -20.06 19.05 -24.09
N ASN A 699 -19.44 19.38 -25.24
CA ASN A 699 -19.73 18.76 -26.54
C ASN A 699 -19.11 17.34 -26.64
N TRP A 700 -19.23 16.54 -25.60
CA TRP A 700 -18.57 15.23 -25.50
C TRP A 700 -18.98 14.27 -26.61
N LEU A 701 -20.24 14.32 -27.05
CA LEU A 701 -20.76 13.44 -28.10
C LEU A 701 -20.15 13.77 -29.47
N GLU A 702 -19.93 15.06 -29.77
CA GLU A 702 -19.23 15.50 -30.99
C GLU A 702 -17.76 15.04 -30.96
N PHE A 703 -17.11 15.17 -29.81
CA PHE A 703 -15.74 14.70 -29.63
C PHE A 703 -15.63 13.18 -29.83
N CYS A 704 -16.55 12.41 -29.23
CA CYS A 704 -16.65 10.97 -29.46
C CYS A 704 -16.83 10.66 -30.96
N ARG A 705 -17.70 11.39 -31.67
CA ARG A 705 -17.93 11.20 -33.10
C ARG A 705 -16.64 11.38 -33.92
N ILE A 706 -15.90 12.47 -33.67
CA ILE A 706 -14.63 12.74 -34.37
C ILE A 706 -13.60 11.64 -34.08
N LYS A 707 -13.48 11.18 -32.83
CA LYS A 707 -12.55 10.11 -32.46
C LYS A 707 -12.93 8.76 -33.08
N ILE A 708 -14.21 8.40 -33.05
CA ILE A 708 -14.76 7.21 -33.71
C ILE A 708 -14.43 7.25 -35.21
N GLN A 709 -14.65 8.38 -35.88
CA GLN A 709 -14.32 8.53 -37.31
C GLN A 709 -12.83 8.32 -37.59
N LYS A 710 -11.94 8.88 -36.75
CA LYS A 710 -10.49 8.65 -36.87
C LYS A 710 -10.11 7.19 -36.68
N LEU A 711 -10.71 6.50 -35.71
CA LEU A 711 -10.48 5.08 -35.46
C LEU A 711 -10.94 4.23 -36.64
N LYS A 712 -12.12 4.52 -37.21
CA LYS A 712 -12.61 3.86 -38.43
C LYS A 712 -11.71 4.11 -39.63
N ALA A 713 -11.23 5.34 -39.82
CA ALA A 713 -10.28 5.68 -40.89
C ALA A 713 -8.94 4.94 -40.74
N ALA A 714 -8.54 4.60 -39.51
CA ALA A 714 -7.40 3.75 -39.20
C ALA A 714 -7.72 2.24 -39.32
N GLY A 715 -8.87 1.87 -39.89
CA GLY A 715 -9.29 0.49 -40.12
C GLY A 715 -9.85 -0.23 -38.88
N LYS A 716 -10.22 0.50 -37.83
CA LYS A 716 -10.72 -0.11 -36.58
C LYS A 716 -12.23 -0.34 -36.59
N GLN A 717 -12.65 -1.49 -36.08
CA GLN A 717 -14.05 -1.83 -35.81
C GLN A 717 -14.45 -1.33 -34.41
N ILE A 718 -15.53 -0.59 -34.32
CA ILE A 718 -15.95 0.07 -33.08
C ILE A 718 -16.89 -0.86 -32.31
N HIS A 719 -16.55 -1.14 -31.05
CA HIS A 719 -17.40 -1.94 -30.17
C HIS A 719 -17.63 -1.21 -28.86
N ILE A 720 -18.88 -1.14 -28.41
CA ILE A 720 -19.25 -0.50 -27.15
C ILE A 720 -19.37 -1.60 -26.08
N LEU A 721 -18.48 -1.57 -25.09
CA LEU A 721 -18.50 -2.49 -23.95
C LEU A 721 -19.26 -1.86 -22.78
N ARG A 722 -20.24 -2.61 -22.27
CA ARG A 722 -21.02 -2.32 -21.06
C ARG A 722 -20.63 -3.29 -19.94
N ILE A 723 -20.72 -2.88 -18.68
CA ILE A 723 -20.47 -3.74 -17.52
C ILE A 723 -21.82 -4.23 -16.95
N PRO A 724 -22.07 -5.55 -16.92
CA PRO A 724 -23.34 -6.10 -16.43
C PRO A 724 -23.70 -5.75 -14.98
N VAL A 725 -22.71 -5.51 -14.11
CA VAL A 725 -22.94 -5.18 -12.69
C VAL A 725 -23.43 -3.74 -12.51
N THR A 726 -23.27 -2.88 -13.51
CA THR A 726 -23.82 -1.51 -13.52
C THR A 726 -25.06 -1.40 -14.40
N ASP A 727 -25.65 -2.52 -14.82
CA ASP A 727 -26.80 -2.56 -15.74
C ASP A 727 -28.06 -1.90 -15.17
N GLU A 728 -28.09 -1.62 -13.86
CA GLU A 728 -29.19 -0.95 -13.17
C GLU A 728 -29.10 0.59 -13.20
N ILE A 729 -28.02 1.16 -13.76
CA ILE A 729 -27.82 2.61 -13.83
C ILE A 729 -28.35 3.14 -15.17
N SER A 730 -29.57 3.70 -15.14
CA SER A 730 -30.29 4.20 -16.32
C SER A 730 -29.52 5.26 -17.13
N GLU A 731 -28.66 6.04 -16.50
CA GLU A 731 -27.84 7.07 -17.13
C GLU A 731 -26.79 6.47 -18.09
N LEU A 732 -26.26 5.29 -17.78
CA LEU A 732 -25.30 4.60 -18.64
C LEU A 732 -25.97 4.07 -19.92
N ASP A 733 -27.27 3.72 -19.85
CA ASP A 733 -28.05 3.29 -21.02
C ASP A 733 -28.25 4.41 -22.02
N ALA A 734 -28.64 5.58 -21.53
CA ALA A 734 -28.80 6.76 -22.35
C ALA A 734 -27.50 7.12 -23.08
N ILE A 735 -26.35 7.05 -22.37
CA ILE A 735 -25.03 7.29 -22.96
C ILE A 735 -24.69 6.24 -24.01
N CYS A 736 -24.93 4.95 -23.74
CA CYS A 736 -24.67 3.87 -24.69
C CYS A 736 -25.50 4.03 -25.97
N GLU A 737 -26.80 4.35 -25.87
CA GLU A 737 -27.66 4.56 -27.04
C GLU A 737 -27.23 5.77 -27.87
N GLN A 738 -26.83 6.86 -27.21
CA GLN A 738 -26.25 8.02 -27.90
C GLN A 738 -24.96 7.66 -28.63
N LEU A 739 -24.06 6.89 -28.01
CA LEU A 739 -22.83 6.41 -28.63
C LEU A 739 -23.12 5.48 -29.82
N LYS A 740 -24.10 4.57 -29.71
CA LYS A 740 -24.52 3.70 -30.83
C LYS A 740 -25.02 4.50 -32.03
N SER A 741 -25.67 5.64 -31.79
CA SER A 741 -26.18 6.49 -32.89
C SER A 741 -25.08 7.19 -33.70
N ILE A 742 -23.86 7.29 -33.15
CA ILE A 742 -22.71 7.96 -33.79
C ILE A 742 -21.55 7.00 -34.13
N SER A 743 -21.57 5.79 -33.56
CA SER A 743 -20.65 4.69 -33.84
C SER A 743 -21.02 4.00 -35.14
#